data_AF-A0A9X1M9T2-F1
#
_entry.id   AF-A0A9X1M9T2-F1
#
_cell.length_a   1.000
_cell.length_b   1.000
_cell.length_c   1.000
_cell.angle_alpha   90.00
_cell.angle_beta   90.00
_cell.angle_gamma   90.00
#
_symmetry.space_group_name_H-M   'P 1'
#
loop_
_entity.id
_entity.type
_entity.pdbx_description
1 polymer ?
#
loop_
_entity_poly.entity_id
_entity_poly.type
_entity_poly.pdbx_seq_one_letter_code
_entity_poly.pdbx_strand_id
1 'polypeptide(L)'
;MSTESFGGGRRAARQREKDAADRTAADTASAEDTAPAGDTASAGESVPTDAPGDTASTGVPAAAGESAATGNTAPTGDSESAGEPASTEGRASASEPAPSGEPAPSGEPASPENSAAAGSSAAADGPEKTQDKPADPPIAAAGKADRAEGPVPASGPAPAAGPASASGAAGSRERKRGSARRSTGRWAAGILLLACTGAVVAGAGVTGIGASAQSVEVPFAEVPAGPLTGVCPEPLRLLSGNVAGTDAEFSAESTSARSVVNAAVLAAAGTQLPAAGLAKVANGASLAELSAGTSDTPPLAGTRPGAVVRDRALSAATLLSAEPSGALQATAGAGMTYTAADGDLTGLAAANCQAPANDLWLVGARTAVGATAVLQLTNPSQTAADVDLELYGTAGPVEGPGSRGISVGPGQTRNVVLAGLAANQESLAVHVRSSGGPVAAVISQNILRGLTPGGVELIQPTTAPQPAQVISGVRIQNPETTRKLAKEDGYASVLPSLQVAVPGASDAVVNLRVFGPAGEVQLEGGGSYNVAAGTVSRLPLDSLPEGTYTLDISADAGVAAAAVFSRGSDPEKGTDVGVAAAGERLGSEHLAVLPSADSVLSFTAPDGAAEVQLTGVTASGDLLAEKTVKLGAGSVTEVRPGDLGGSVAAVLIHATGAPVFGAQSVTGGETGISALTLPRGNVGGSRVQVGVGY
;
A
#
# COMPACT_ATOMS: atom_id res chain seq x y z
N MET A 1 76.72 9.71 -33.99
CA MET A 1 76.23 8.33 -33.82
C MET A 1 74.77 8.44 -33.38
N SER A 2 73.77 8.70 -34.22
CA SER A 2 73.56 8.48 -35.67
C SER A 2 72.94 7.13 -36.04
N THR A 3 71.61 7.07 -36.01
CA THR A 3 70.64 6.42 -36.95
C THR A 3 69.25 6.89 -36.46
N GLU A 4 68.36 7.58 -37.18
CA GLU A 4 67.74 7.32 -38.50
C GLU A 4 66.83 6.07 -38.53
N SER A 5 65.59 6.10 -39.04
CA SER A 5 64.76 7.23 -39.55
C SER A 5 63.25 6.86 -39.61
N PHE A 6 62.40 7.82 -39.99
CA PHE A 6 60.94 7.76 -40.26
C PHE A 6 59.99 7.38 -39.08
N GLY A 7 58.75 7.90 -39.02
CA GLY A 7 58.16 9.01 -39.78
C GLY A 7 56.62 9.08 -39.71
N GLY A 8 56.05 10.27 -39.43
CA GLY A 8 54.62 10.57 -39.59
C GLY A 8 53.84 10.95 -38.32
N GLY A 9 52.84 11.82 -38.49
CA GLY A 9 51.71 11.99 -37.54
C GLY A 9 51.96 12.77 -36.24
N ARG A 10 52.06 14.10 -36.29
CA ARG A 10 51.96 14.94 -35.07
C ARG A 10 51.02 16.15 -35.26
N ARG A 11 50.03 16.25 -34.36
CA ARG A 11 49.29 17.46 -33.93
C ARG A 11 48.55 18.28 -35.02
N ALA A 12 47.21 18.19 -34.97
CA ALA A 12 46.30 19.22 -35.47
C ALA A 12 45.33 19.64 -34.35
N ALA A 13 45.81 20.49 -33.43
CA ALA A 13 44.99 21.08 -32.38
C ALA A 13 45.52 22.49 -32.06
N ARG A 14 44.64 23.49 -32.15
CA ARG A 14 44.89 24.94 -31.97
C ARG A 14 45.90 25.57 -32.95
N GLN A 15 45.37 26.24 -33.99
CA GLN A 15 45.58 27.68 -34.22
C GLN A 15 44.70 28.19 -35.37
N ARG A 16 44.10 29.38 -35.22
CA ARG A 16 43.25 30.11 -36.20
C ARG A 16 41.88 29.45 -36.46
N GLU A 17 40.75 30.15 -36.58
CA GLU A 17 40.44 31.58 -36.40
C GLU A 17 41.27 32.57 -37.25
N LYS A 18 40.86 32.77 -38.51
CA LYS A 18 40.66 34.11 -39.13
C LYS A 18 40.21 34.03 -40.60
N ASP A 19 39.63 35.15 -41.06
CA ASP A 19 39.51 35.60 -42.46
C ASP A 19 38.51 34.90 -43.42
N ALA A 20 37.21 35.09 -43.15
CA ALA A 20 36.11 35.20 -44.12
C ALA A 20 34.84 35.72 -43.38
N ALA A 21 34.44 37.00 -43.37
CA ALA A 21 34.70 38.17 -44.23
C ALA A 21 33.91 38.20 -45.57
N ASP A 22 32.62 38.53 -45.42
CA ASP A 22 31.79 39.45 -46.25
C ASP A 22 31.88 39.40 -47.80
N ARG A 23 30.71 39.18 -48.44
CA ARG A 23 30.35 39.71 -49.78
C ARG A 23 28.84 39.74 -50.05
N THR A 24 28.18 40.71 -49.44
CA THR A 24 27.08 41.54 -49.99
C THR A 24 26.46 41.23 -51.38
N ALA A 25 25.13 41.00 -51.40
CA ALA A 25 24.12 41.49 -52.37
C ALA A 25 22.70 41.15 -51.81
N ALA A 26 21.68 41.99 -51.61
CA ALA A 26 21.28 43.33 -52.06
C ALA A 26 20.40 43.39 -53.34
N ASP A 27 19.07 43.53 -53.13
CA ASP A 27 18.03 44.28 -53.90
C ASP A 27 16.62 43.86 -53.38
N THR A 28 15.79 44.72 -52.75
CA THR A 28 14.82 45.74 -53.28
C THR A 28 13.61 45.19 -54.03
N ALA A 29 12.37 45.71 -53.93
CA ALA A 29 11.70 46.63 -52.99
C ALA A 29 10.18 46.74 -53.33
N SER A 30 9.37 47.44 -52.49
CA SER A 30 8.07 48.07 -52.83
C SER A 30 6.84 47.16 -53.09
N ALA A 31 5.57 47.58 -52.88
CA ALA A 31 4.98 48.74 -52.18
C ALA A 31 3.46 48.55 -51.93
N GLU A 32 2.88 49.38 -51.03
CA GLU A 32 1.51 50.00 -51.04
C GLU A 32 0.22 49.13 -51.22
N ASP A 33 -0.98 49.51 -50.78
CA ASP A 33 -1.52 50.45 -49.77
C ASP A 33 -3.05 50.17 -49.62
N THR A 34 -3.74 50.79 -48.64
CA THR A 34 -5.15 51.27 -48.63
C THR A 34 -5.88 51.00 -47.31
N ALA A 35 -6.25 52.07 -46.60
CA ALA A 35 -7.29 52.10 -45.55
C ALA A 35 -8.49 52.96 -46.02
N PRO A 36 -9.68 52.84 -45.39
CA PRO A 36 -10.11 53.84 -44.38
C PRO A 36 -10.71 53.17 -43.10
N ALA A 37 -10.52 53.69 -41.88
CA ALA A 37 -11.07 54.91 -41.25
C ALA A 37 -12.59 54.84 -40.95
N GLY A 38 -13.11 55.27 -39.78
CA GLY A 38 -12.49 55.97 -38.63
C GLY A 38 -13.06 55.52 -37.25
N ASP A 39 -12.40 55.87 -36.14
CA ASP A 39 -12.71 57.01 -35.23
C ASP A 39 -13.89 56.71 -34.24
N THR A 40 -13.88 57.05 -32.94
CA THR A 40 -13.08 58.02 -32.15
C THR A 40 -12.67 57.49 -30.77
N ALA A 41 -11.70 58.12 -30.09
CA ALA A 41 -11.34 57.85 -28.69
C ALA A 41 -11.10 59.13 -27.85
N SER A 42 -11.25 59.06 -26.53
CA SER A 42 -10.67 59.98 -25.53
C SER A 42 -10.70 59.36 -24.12
N ALA A 43 -9.92 59.89 -23.16
CA ALA A 43 -9.68 59.29 -21.84
C ALA A 43 -9.43 60.32 -20.71
N GLY A 44 -9.45 59.85 -19.45
CA GLY A 44 -8.93 60.51 -18.24
C GLY A 44 -9.95 60.64 -17.08
N GLU A 45 -9.58 60.94 -15.82
CA GLU A 45 -8.33 60.68 -15.07
C GLU A 45 -8.51 61.01 -13.54
N SER A 46 -8.66 59.99 -12.67
CA SER A 46 -8.27 59.97 -11.23
C SER A 46 -8.94 60.86 -10.12
N VAL A 47 -8.59 60.50 -8.85
CA VAL A 47 -8.73 61.22 -7.53
C VAL A 47 -10.00 61.00 -6.64
N PRO A 48 -9.85 60.68 -5.32
CA PRO A 48 -10.92 60.57 -4.29
C PRO A 48 -10.83 61.60 -3.12
N THR A 49 -11.80 61.62 -2.16
CA THR A 49 -11.68 62.25 -0.80
C THR A 49 -12.70 61.74 0.25
N ASP A 50 -12.52 62.09 1.54
CA ASP A 50 -13.12 61.49 2.76
C ASP A 50 -14.39 62.14 3.39
N ALA A 51 -15.18 61.30 4.10
CA ALA A 51 -15.81 61.40 5.47
C ALA A 51 -16.38 62.74 6.05
N PRO A 52 -16.83 62.84 7.34
CA PRO A 52 -17.41 61.90 8.32
C PRO A 52 -18.79 62.38 8.93
N GLY A 53 -19.41 61.66 9.91
CA GLY A 53 -20.31 62.33 10.89
C GLY A 53 -21.51 61.60 11.57
N ASP A 54 -21.26 60.81 12.63
CA ASP A 54 -21.88 60.86 13.99
C ASP A 54 -23.39 60.58 14.33
N THR A 55 -23.63 60.24 15.61
CA THR A 55 -24.87 60.15 16.42
C THR A 55 -25.75 58.88 16.39
N ALA A 56 -26.56 58.68 17.45
CA ALA A 56 -27.27 57.43 17.78
C ALA A 56 -28.54 57.65 18.63
N SER A 57 -29.36 56.59 18.83
CA SER A 57 -30.11 56.22 20.07
C SER A 57 -31.58 55.75 19.87
N THR A 58 -32.07 54.99 20.88
CA THR A 58 -33.46 54.57 21.19
C THR A 58 -34.14 53.47 20.35
N GLY A 59 -34.96 52.61 21.00
CA GLY A 59 -35.97 51.79 20.31
C GLY A 59 -36.21 50.34 20.78
N VAL A 60 -36.52 50.08 22.06
CA VAL A 60 -37.07 48.77 22.50
C VAL A 60 -38.58 48.86 22.68
N PRO A 61 -39.34 47.83 22.28
CA PRO A 61 -40.50 47.39 23.06
C PRO A 61 -40.50 45.88 23.34
N ALA A 62 -41.17 45.49 24.43
CA ALA A 62 -41.46 44.09 24.76
C ALA A 62 -42.89 44.00 25.32
N ALA A 63 -43.67 42.98 24.93
CA ALA A 63 -44.90 42.57 25.62
C ALA A 63 -45.33 41.15 25.24
N ALA A 64 -45.93 40.45 26.22
CA ALA A 64 -46.38 39.06 26.17
C ALA A 64 -47.65 38.81 25.32
N GLY A 65 -47.99 37.53 25.13
CA GLY A 65 -49.28 37.05 24.60
C GLY A 65 -49.42 35.53 24.74
N GLU A 66 -50.18 35.06 25.72
CA GLU A 66 -50.37 33.63 26.03
C GLU A 66 -51.47 32.96 25.19
N SER A 67 -51.39 31.64 25.03
CA SER A 67 -52.59 30.79 25.19
C SER A 67 -52.22 29.36 25.62
N ALA A 68 -52.91 28.88 26.65
CA ALA A 68 -52.95 27.48 27.11
C ALA A 68 -54.35 26.90 26.75
N ALA A 69 -54.76 25.65 27.00
CA ALA A 69 -54.15 24.44 27.58
C ALA A 69 -55.07 23.23 27.26
N THR A 70 -54.62 22.02 27.62
CA THR A 70 -55.34 20.75 27.97
C THR A 70 -54.66 19.52 27.33
N GLY A 71 -54.56 18.37 27.97
CA GLY A 71 -54.93 18.01 29.36
C GLY A 71 -54.67 16.50 29.63
N ASN A 72 -54.88 16.06 30.88
CA ASN A 72 -54.80 14.66 31.37
C ASN A 72 -53.39 14.00 31.37
N THR A 73 -53.04 13.05 32.25
CA THR A 73 -53.20 12.86 33.72
C THR A 73 -52.49 11.54 34.08
N ALA A 74 -51.73 11.49 35.17
CA ALA A 74 -51.21 10.23 35.71
C ALA A 74 -52.28 9.46 36.52
N PRO A 75 -52.02 8.18 36.84
CA PRO A 75 -52.32 7.68 38.18
C PRO A 75 -51.09 7.07 38.89
N THR A 76 -51.19 7.00 40.23
CA THR A 76 -50.19 6.47 41.16
C THR A 76 -50.41 4.99 41.51
N GLY A 77 -49.44 4.36 42.18
CA GLY A 77 -49.61 3.02 42.77
C GLY A 77 -48.39 2.55 43.58
N ASP A 78 -48.47 2.66 44.90
CA ASP A 78 -47.48 2.16 45.85
C ASP A 78 -47.67 0.66 46.15
N SER A 79 -46.60 -0.06 46.60
CA SER A 79 -46.72 -1.21 47.52
C SER A 79 -45.38 -1.68 48.11
N GLU A 80 -45.45 -2.02 49.40
CA GLU A 80 -44.43 -2.30 50.42
C GLU A 80 -43.66 -3.65 50.36
N SER A 81 -42.36 -3.59 50.71
CA SER A 81 -41.72 -4.25 51.89
C SER A 81 -41.09 -5.68 51.88
N ALA A 82 -40.06 -5.77 52.76
CA ALA A 82 -39.46 -6.93 53.47
C ALA A 82 -38.47 -7.90 52.77
N GLY A 83 -37.25 -8.05 53.34
CA GLY A 83 -36.30 -9.13 52.99
C GLY A 83 -34.80 -8.97 53.36
N GLU A 84 -34.44 -8.67 54.62
CA GLU A 84 -33.04 -8.69 55.13
C GLU A 84 -32.73 -10.04 55.85
N PRO A 85 -31.47 -10.44 56.22
CA PRO A 85 -30.53 -9.64 57.03
C PRO A 85 -28.99 -9.76 56.81
N ALA A 86 -28.26 -8.72 57.27
CA ALA A 86 -26.89 -8.75 57.87
C ALA A 86 -25.65 -9.16 57.03
N SER A 87 -24.42 -8.68 57.26
CA SER A 87 -23.83 -7.51 57.98
C SER A 87 -22.28 -7.48 57.67
N THR A 88 -21.36 -6.65 58.17
CA THR A 88 -21.29 -5.57 59.21
C THR A 88 -20.08 -4.65 58.93
N GLU A 89 -20.07 -3.42 59.49
CA GLU A 89 -18.90 -2.52 59.72
C GLU A 89 -18.10 -1.97 58.49
N GLY A 90 -17.57 -0.73 58.48
CA GLY A 90 -17.58 0.35 59.48
C GLY A 90 -17.25 1.77 58.93
N ARG A 91 -17.79 2.79 59.61
CA ARG A 91 -17.77 4.26 59.39
C ARG A 91 -16.37 4.95 59.52
N ALA A 92 -16.12 6.22 59.16
CA ALA A 92 -16.88 7.30 58.46
C ALA A 92 -15.98 8.51 58.04
N SER A 93 -16.57 9.42 57.23
CA SER A 93 -16.39 10.89 57.02
C SER A 93 -15.14 11.62 57.57
N ALA A 94 -14.42 12.51 56.86
CA ALA A 94 -14.74 13.57 55.86
C ALA A 94 -15.15 14.95 56.44
N SER A 95 -14.48 16.04 56.01
CA SER A 95 -14.99 17.43 55.81
C SER A 95 -13.86 18.39 55.33
N GLU A 96 -14.20 19.31 54.42
CA GLU A 96 -13.44 20.52 54.02
C GLU A 96 -13.94 21.75 54.84
N PRO A 97 -13.29 22.96 54.89
CA PRO A 97 -12.88 23.77 53.72
C PRO A 97 -11.60 24.66 53.87
N ALA A 98 -11.32 25.50 52.86
CA ALA A 98 -10.23 26.50 52.76
C ALA A 98 -10.53 27.84 53.52
N PRO A 99 -9.65 28.90 53.62
CA PRO A 99 -9.00 29.61 52.47
C PRO A 99 -7.61 30.33 52.68
N SER A 100 -7.04 30.83 51.58
CA SER A 100 -6.19 32.05 51.36
C SER A 100 -5.20 32.65 52.40
N GLY A 101 -3.96 33.00 51.98
CA GLY A 101 -3.16 34.09 52.60
C GLY A 101 -1.62 34.11 52.37
N GLU A 102 -1.06 35.30 52.09
CA GLU A 102 0.38 35.68 51.95
C GLU A 102 1.02 36.17 53.29
N PRO A 103 2.31 36.59 53.42
CA PRO A 103 3.60 36.21 52.75
C PRO A 103 4.81 36.02 53.74
N ALA A 104 6.04 35.79 53.20
CA ALA A 104 7.44 36.17 53.61
C ALA A 104 7.83 36.52 55.09
N PRO A 105 9.11 36.33 55.59
CA PRO A 105 10.37 36.60 54.84
C PRO A 105 11.72 35.89 55.22
N SER A 106 12.76 36.12 54.38
CA SER A 106 14.21 36.32 54.63
C SER A 106 15.09 35.36 55.48
N GLY A 107 16.25 34.96 54.92
CA GLY A 107 17.42 34.40 55.64
C GLY A 107 18.66 34.18 54.74
N GLU A 108 19.71 35.00 54.93
CA GLU A 108 20.99 35.04 54.19
C GLU A 108 22.18 34.58 55.09
N PRO A 109 23.46 34.53 54.64
CA PRO A 109 24.04 34.18 53.31
C PRO A 109 25.29 33.25 53.41
N ALA A 110 25.85 32.80 52.28
CA ALA A 110 27.31 32.65 52.07
C ALA A 110 27.68 32.34 50.59
N SER A 111 28.80 32.88 50.13
CA SER A 111 29.49 32.63 48.84
C SER A 111 31.00 32.37 49.16
N PRO A 112 31.95 32.12 48.23
CA PRO A 112 31.89 32.33 46.76
C PRO A 112 32.68 31.34 45.85
N GLU A 113 32.53 31.51 44.51
CA GLU A 113 33.59 31.55 43.46
C GLU A 113 34.60 30.39 43.19
N ASN A 114 35.12 30.16 41.96
CA ASN A 114 34.74 30.59 40.59
C ASN A 114 35.41 29.72 39.48
N SER A 115 35.05 29.96 38.21
CA SER A 115 35.88 29.88 36.98
C SER A 115 36.62 28.59 36.53
N ALA A 116 35.99 27.85 35.61
CA ALA A 116 36.32 27.74 34.18
C ALA A 116 37.77 27.76 33.59
N ALA A 117 37.90 27.03 32.45
CA ALA A 117 38.69 27.30 31.23
C ALA A 117 40.10 26.67 31.00
N ALA A 118 40.18 25.93 29.88
CA ALA A 118 41.25 25.77 28.85
C ALA A 118 42.77 25.89 29.18
N GLY A 119 43.58 24.96 28.66
CA GLY A 119 45.06 25.10 28.65
C GLY A 119 45.86 24.03 27.87
N SER A 120 46.40 24.40 26.71
CA SER A 120 47.22 23.61 25.78
C SER A 120 48.58 23.08 26.29
N SER A 121 48.97 21.84 25.92
CA SER A 121 50.33 21.41 25.45
C SER A 121 50.37 19.86 25.27
N ALA A 122 51.10 19.17 24.38
CA ALA A 122 52.11 19.41 23.33
C ALA A 122 53.48 18.74 23.60
N ALA A 123 53.83 17.69 22.81
CA ALA A 123 55.15 17.03 22.67
C ALA A 123 55.71 16.28 23.92
N ALA A 124 56.53 15.21 23.82
CA ALA A 124 56.92 14.31 22.70
C ALA A 124 57.52 12.98 23.28
N ASP A 125 58.10 12.16 22.39
CA ASP A 125 59.02 11.02 22.63
C ASP A 125 58.48 9.67 23.17
N GLY A 126 59.08 8.60 22.61
CA GLY A 126 59.08 7.20 23.10
C GLY A 126 60.53 6.68 23.07
N PRO A 127 60.84 5.39 22.82
CA PRO A 127 60.01 4.18 22.68
C PRO A 127 60.44 3.06 23.68
N GLU A 128 59.95 1.81 23.54
CA GLU A 128 60.74 0.54 23.39
C GLU A 128 59.79 -0.70 23.44
N LYS A 129 60.31 -1.94 23.51
CA LYS A 129 59.65 -3.21 23.15
C LYS A 129 59.76 -4.30 24.24
N THR A 130 58.73 -5.14 24.34
CA THR A 130 58.78 -6.62 24.57
C THR A 130 57.33 -7.13 24.35
N GLN A 131 57.01 -8.13 23.50
CA GLN A 131 57.25 -9.58 23.61
C GLN A 131 56.88 -10.12 25.02
N ASP A 132 55.90 -11.00 25.18
CA ASP A 132 55.95 -12.40 24.74
C ASP A 132 54.56 -13.09 24.61
N LYS A 133 54.48 -14.36 24.16
CA LYS A 133 53.25 -15.20 24.12
C LYS A 133 53.50 -16.73 24.15
N PRO A 134 52.93 -17.44 25.15
CA PRO A 134 52.15 -18.68 24.92
C PRO A 134 50.76 -18.61 25.60
N ALA A 135 49.66 -19.21 25.12
CA ALA A 135 49.37 -20.56 24.59
C ALA A 135 49.17 -21.64 25.69
N ASP A 136 48.02 -22.33 25.65
CA ASP A 136 47.45 -23.22 26.67
C ASP A 136 48.18 -24.59 26.81
N PRO A 137 47.81 -25.48 27.76
CA PRO A 137 46.80 -26.51 27.45
C PRO A 137 45.94 -26.93 28.72
N PRO A 138 45.38 -28.16 28.92
CA PRO A 138 43.94 -28.29 29.26
C PRO A 138 43.62 -29.10 30.54
N ILE A 139 42.34 -29.29 30.86
CA ILE A 139 41.86 -30.23 31.89
C ILE A 139 40.72 -31.11 31.32
N ALA A 140 40.68 -32.39 31.71
CA ALA A 140 39.65 -33.36 31.36
C ALA A 140 39.46 -34.40 32.49
N ALA A 141 38.44 -35.28 32.34
CA ALA A 141 38.05 -36.39 33.24
C ALA A 141 37.45 -35.99 34.62
N ALA A 142 36.55 -36.78 35.22
CA ALA A 142 35.71 -37.88 34.71
C ALA A 142 34.54 -38.19 35.69
N GLY A 143 33.52 -38.93 35.23
CA GLY A 143 32.49 -39.53 36.07
C GLY A 143 31.74 -40.66 35.35
N LYS A 144 31.61 -41.83 35.99
CA LYS A 144 30.85 -43.01 35.52
C LYS A 144 29.95 -43.54 36.64
N ALA A 145 28.77 -44.04 36.27
CA ALA A 145 27.96 -45.01 37.03
C ALA A 145 27.01 -45.74 36.05
N ASP A 146 26.46 -46.88 36.47
CA ASP A 146 25.97 -47.91 35.53
C ASP A 146 24.44 -48.15 35.53
N ARG A 147 23.89 -48.29 34.32
CA ARG A 147 23.06 -49.40 33.81
C ARG A 147 21.95 -50.03 34.70
N ALA A 148 20.71 -50.00 34.19
CA ALA A 148 19.65 -51.00 34.45
C ALA A 148 18.71 -51.12 33.21
N GLU A 149 17.93 -52.21 33.10
CA GLU A 149 17.27 -52.63 31.83
C GLU A 149 15.74 -52.88 31.95
N GLY A 150 14.95 -52.27 31.05
CA GLY A 150 13.58 -52.69 30.65
C GLY A 150 12.40 -52.40 31.62
N PRO A 151 11.14 -52.70 31.23
CA PRO A 151 10.66 -53.28 29.96
C PRO A 151 9.68 -52.39 29.16
N VAL A 152 9.14 -52.93 28.06
CA VAL A 152 8.24 -52.29 27.07
C VAL A 152 6.76 -52.65 27.29
N PRO A 153 5.81 -51.73 27.01
CA PRO A 153 4.48 -52.06 26.48
C PRO A 153 4.27 -51.52 25.04
N ALA A 154 3.35 -52.11 24.27
CA ALA A 154 3.20 -51.86 22.83
C ALA A 154 1.74 -51.74 22.34
N SER A 155 1.56 -51.15 21.15
CA SER A 155 0.28 -50.90 20.42
C SER A 155 -0.57 -49.75 21.01
N GLY A 156 -1.23 -48.87 20.24
CA GLY A 156 -1.41 -48.67 18.79
C GLY A 156 -2.81 -48.07 18.52
N PRO A 157 -3.27 -47.78 17.28
CA PRO A 157 -2.57 -47.53 16.01
C PRO A 157 -2.89 -46.13 15.41
N ALA A 158 -2.39 -45.83 14.20
CA ALA A 158 -2.81 -44.67 13.39
C ALA A 158 -3.75 -45.09 12.22
N PRO A 159 -4.65 -44.22 11.73
CA PRO A 159 -5.47 -44.50 10.55
C PRO A 159 -4.69 -44.29 9.25
N ALA A 160 -4.89 -45.18 8.27
CA ALA A 160 -4.30 -45.10 6.93
C ALA A 160 -5.37 -44.93 5.85
N ALA A 161 -5.01 -44.29 4.73
CA ALA A 161 -5.91 -44.04 3.60
C ALA A 161 -5.95 -45.20 2.60
N GLY A 162 -7.09 -45.36 1.92
CA GLY A 162 -7.33 -46.31 0.83
C GLY A 162 -8.84 -46.51 0.60
N PRO A 163 -9.27 -47.13 -0.52
CA PRO A 163 -8.46 -47.89 -1.48
C PRO A 163 -8.39 -47.27 -2.89
N ALA A 164 -7.44 -47.75 -3.69
CA ALA A 164 -7.49 -47.68 -5.15
C ALA A 164 -8.06 -49.00 -5.73
N SER A 165 -8.59 -48.95 -6.95
CA SER A 165 -8.90 -50.15 -7.76
C SER A 165 -8.10 -50.14 -9.06
N ALA A 166 -7.83 -51.31 -9.63
CA ALA A 166 -6.73 -51.49 -10.58
C ALA A 166 -7.16 -52.15 -11.91
N SER A 167 -6.38 -51.89 -12.96
CA SER A 167 -6.08 -52.89 -13.99
C SER A 167 -4.71 -52.63 -14.62
N GLY A 168 -4.02 -53.68 -15.05
CA GLY A 168 -2.81 -53.60 -15.87
C GLY A 168 -3.13 -53.72 -17.37
N ALA A 169 -2.16 -54.00 -18.25
CA ALA A 169 -0.75 -54.33 -17.99
C ALA A 169 0.14 -54.10 -19.23
N ALA A 170 1.46 -54.12 -19.00
CA ALA A 170 2.55 -54.55 -19.89
C ALA A 170 2.48 -54.24 -21.40
N GLY A 171 3.42 -53.41 -21.89
CA GLY A 171 3.62 -53.14 -23.32
C GLY A 171 5.02 -52.66 -23.68
N SER A 172 6.07 -53.42 -23.35
CA SER A 172 7.45 -53.05 -23.71
C SER A 172 7.81 -53.40 -25.15
N ARG A 173 8.34 -52.43 -25.92
CA ARG A 173 9.25 -52.63 -27.06
C ARG A 173 9.84 -51.32 -27.56
N GLU A 174 11.15 -51.30 -27.75
CA GLU A 174 11.83 -50.29 -28.56
C GLU A 174 11.45 -50.46 -30.05
N ARG A 175 11.44 -49.37 -30.83
CA ARG A 175 12.50 -49.13 -31.84
C ARG A 175 12.32 -47.84 -32.65
N LYS A 176 13.46 -47.15 -32.81
CA LYS A 176 13.94 -46.38 -33.98
C LYS A 176 13.00 -45.42 -34.73
N ARG A 177 13.41 -44.14 -34.72
CA ARG A 177 13.24 -43.18 -35.83
C ARG A 177 13.52 -43.81 -37.21
N GLY A 178 12.84 -43.34 -38.26
CA GLY A 178 13.50 -43.20 -39.56
C GLY A 178 12.63 -43.32 -40.83
N SER A 179 12.20 -42.17 -41.38
CA SER A 179 11.83 -41.96 -42.80
C SER A 179 10.59 -42.71 -43.35
N ALA A 180 10.01 -42.33 -44.50
CA ALA A 180 9.75 -41.00 -45.06
C ALA A 180 8.77 -41.07 -46.26
N ARG A 181 8.01 -39.99 -46.47
CA ARG A 181 7.48 -39.48 -47.76
C ARG A 181 6.45 -40.31 -48.56
N ARG A 182 5.46 -39.55 -49.08
CA ARG A 182 4.64 -39.78 -50.31
C ARG A 182 3.56 -40.89 -50.22
N SER A 183 2.41 -40.75 -50.88
CA SER A 183 1.73 -39.57 -51.48
C SER A 183 0.29 -39.93 -51.91
N THR A 184 -0.54 -38.91 -52.20
CA THR A 184 -1.77 -38.92 -53.06
C THR A 184 -2.94 -39.83 -52.66
N GLY A 185 -4.23 -39.41 -52.70
CA GLY A 185 -4.82 -38.07 -52.87
C GLY A 185 -6.13 -38.06 -53.68
N ARG A 186 -7.08 -37.15 -53.33
CA ARG A 186 -8.42 -36.93 -53.97
C ARG A 186 -9.38 -38.13 -53.71
N TRP A 187 -10.72 -38.07 -53.79
CA TRP A 187 -11.74 -37.23 -54.45
C TRP A 187 -12.93 -37.04 -53.45
N ALA A 188 -13.71 -35.95 -53.34
CA ALA A 188 -14.52 -35.11 -54.26
C ALA A 188 -15.99 -35.58 -54.46
N ALA A 189 -16.95 -34.67 -54.22
CA ALA A 189 -18.43 -34.77 -54.31
C ALA A 189 -19.15 -35.76 -53.34
N GLY A 190 -20.43 -35.59 -52.95
CA GLY A 190 -21.33 -34.42 -53.07
C GLY A 190 -22.79 -34.78 -53.49
N ILE A 191 -23.80 -34.14 -52.86
CA ILE A 191 -25.25 -34.10 -53.24
C ILE A 191 -26.05 -35.42 -53.03
N LEU A 192 -27.37 -35.47 -52.73
CA LEU A 192 -28.29 -34.64 -51.89
C LEU A 192 -29.69 -35.34 -51.75
N LEU A 193 -30.33 -35.27 -50.57
CA LEU A 193 -31.78 -35.46 -50.24
C LEU A 193 -32.61 -36.75 -50.54
N LEU A 194 -33.37 -37.14 -49.50
CA LEU A 194 -34.78 -37.62 -49.43
C LEU A 194 -35.29 -38.91 -50.13
N ALA A 195 -35.88 -39.79 -49.31
CA ALA A 195 -37.24 -40.35 -49.52
C ALA A 195 -37.88 -40.76 -48.17
N CYS A 196 -39.22 -40.76 -48.08
CA CYS A 196 -39.98 -40.80 -46.81
C CYS A 196 -40.46 -42.20 -46.38
N THR A 197 -40.49 -42.42 -45.05
CA THR A 197 -41.52 -43.12 -44.24
C THR A 197 -42.22 -44.42 -44.72
N GLY A 198 -42.28 -45.43 -43.83
CA GLY A 198 -43.60 -46.04 -43.48
C GLY A 198 -43.66 -47.53 -43.05
N ALA A 199 -44.38 -47.79 -41.94
CA ALA A 199 -44.99 -49.08 -41.49
C ALA A 199 -44.03 -50.25 -41.12
N VAL A 200 -43.73 -50.56 -39.85
CA VAL A 200 -44.53 -51.13 -38.72
C VAL A 200 -44.80 -52.65 -38.82
N VAL A 201 -44.29 -53.44 -37.85
CA VAL A 201 -45.00 -54.41 -36.95
C VAL A 201 -43.99 -55.33 -36.20
N ALA A 202 -44.06 -55.30 -34.86
CA ALA A 202 -43.69 -56.30 -33.82
C ALA A 202 -42.47 -57.27 -33.96
N GLY A 203 -41.81 -57.60 -32.82
CA GLY A 203 -40.83 -58.70 -32.81
C GLY A 203 -40.32 -59.20 -31.45
N ALA A 204 -39.71 -58.36 -30.61
CA ALA A 204 -39.13 -58.77 -29.33
C ALA A 204 -39.03 -57.63 -28.32
N GLY A 205 -39.50 -57.85 -27.09
CA GLY A 205 -39.39 -56.87 -26.00
C GLY A 205 -38.12 -57.07 -25.18
N VAL A 206 -37.15 -56.16 -25.32
CA VAL A 206 -36.25 -55.83 -24.21
C VAL A 206 -36.88 -54.67 -23.47
N THR A 207 -37.11 -54.81 -22.16
CA THR A 207 -37.55 -53.70 -21.31
C THR A 207 -36.42 -52.70 -21.18
N GLY A 208 -36.39 -51.72 -22.09
CA GLY A 208 -35.49 -50.58 -21.94
C GLY A 208 -35.75 -49.91 -20.60
N ILE A 209 -34.74 -49.89 -19.73
CA ILE A 209 -34.79 -49.05 -18.52
C ILE A 209 -34.96 -47.63 -19.02
N GLY A 210 -36.12 -47.03 -18.71
CA GLY A 210 -36.44 -45.67 -19.07
C GLY A 210 -35.53 -44.71 -18.33
N ALA A 211 -34.32 -44.50 -18.84
CA ALA A 211 -33.45 -43.42 -18.43
C ALA A 211 -34.06 -42.10 -18.90
N SER A 212 -35.12 -41.68 -18.21
CA SER A 212 -35.64 -40.32 -18.24
C SER A 212 -34.60 -39.42 -17.58
N ALA A 213 -33.52 -39.15 -18.33
CA ALA A 213 -32.56 -38.11 -18.05
C ALA A 213 -33.26 -36.76 -18.22
N GLN A 214 -34.11 -36.43 -17.25
CA GLN A 214 -34.60 -35.09 -17.05
C GLN A 214 -33.36 -34.22 -16.84
N SER A 215 -33.07 -33.34 -17.79
CA SER A 215 -32.07 -32.30 -17.63
C SER A 215 -32.58 -31.32 -16.60
N VAL A 216 -32.32 -31.60 -15.32
CA VAL A 216 -32.55 -30.67 -14.21
C VAL A 216 -31.61 -29.50 -14.45
N GLU A 217 -32.17 -28.39 -14.91
CA GLU A 217 -31.44 -27.13 -15.03
C GLU A 217 -31.02 -26.69 -13.64
N VAL A 218 -29.72 -26.77 -13.34
CA VAL A 218 -29.17 -26.49 -12.01
C VAL A 218 -29.42 -25.01 -11.72
N PRO A 219 -30.25 -24.65 -10.72
CA PRO A 219 -30.55 -23.27 -10.45
C PRO A 219 -29.30 -22.59 -9.87
N PHE A 220 -28.91 -21.49 -10.51
CA PHE A 220 -27.92 -20.57 -9.94
C PHE A 220 -28.65 -19.62 -9.00
N ALA A 221 -28.21 -19.57 -7.74
CA ALA A 221 -28.60 -18.49 -6.86
C ALA A 221 -27.67 -17.30 -7.09
N GLU A 222 -28.24 -16.12 -7.33
CA GLU A 222 -27.48 -14.87 -7.23
C GLU A 222 -27.33 -14.55 -5.75
N VAL A 223 -26.09 -14.52 -5.27
CA VAL A 223 -25.80 -14.14 -3.88
C VAL A 223 -25.86 -12.62 -3.80
N PRO A 224 -26.66 -12.02 -2.90
CA PRO A 224 -26.65 -10.58 -2.70
C PRO A 224 -25.24 -10.10 -2.40
N ALA A 225 -24.81 -9.01 -3.04
CA ALA A 225 -23.52 -8.41 -2.73
C ALA A 225 -23.44 -8.05 -1.23
N GLY A 226 -22.30 -8.32 -0.61
CA GLY A 226 -22.02 -7.86 0.75
C GLY A 226 -21.59 -6.38 0.76
N PRO A 227 -21.66 -5.70 1.92
CA PRO A 227 -21.08 -4.37 2.07
C PRO A 227 -19.58 -4.40 1.78
N LEU A 228 -19.07 -3.34 1.16
CA LEU A 228 -17.64 -3.10 1.04
C LEU A 228 -17.10 -2.65 2.40
N THR A 229 -15.98 -3.25 2.83
CA THR A 229 -15.24 -2.83 4.01
C THR A 229 -13.77 -2.64 3.71
N GLY A 230 -13.16 -1.60 4.27
CA GLY A 230 -11.73 -1.32 4.12
C GLY A 230 -11.20 -0.64 5.38
N VAL A 231 -10.07 -1.10 5.90
CA VAL A 231 -9.46 -0.60 7.14
C VAL A 231 -8.30 0.32 6.80
N CYS A 232 -8.44 1.60 7.14
CA CYS A 232 -7.36 2.55 7.19
C CYS A 232 -6.48 2.23 8.42
N PRO A 233 -5.15 2.09 8.28
CA PRO A 233 -4.26 1.84 9.40
C PRO A 233 -4.31 2.98 10.43
N GLU A 234 -3.77 2.74 11.63
CA GLU A 234 -3.67 3.81 12.62
C GLU A 234 -2.50 4.75 12.30
N PRO A 235 -2.61 6.06 12.63
CA PRO A 235 -1.54 7.03 12.48
C PRO A 235 -0.18 6.53 12.94
N LEU A 236 0.88 6.87 12.20
CA LEU A 236 2.25 6.65 12.64
C LEU A 236 2.47 7.35 13.98
N ARG A 237 3.01 6.59 14.95
CA ARG A 237 3.29 7.00 16.33
C ARG A 237 4.60 6.38 16.74
N LEU A 238 5.35 7.08 17.58
CA LEU A 238 6.51 6.49 18.25
C LEU A 238 6.04 5.40 19.24
N LEU A 239 6.86 4.36 19.39
CA LEU A 239 6.71 3.41 20.49
C LEU A 239 6.99 4.15 21.80
N SER A 240 6.07 4.07 22.77
CA SER A 240 6.12 4.87 23.99
C SER A 240 7.35 4.54 24.86
N GLY A 241 8.40 5.36 24.73
CA GLY A 241 9.52 5.43 25.66
C GLY A 241 9.34 6.57 26.65
N ASN A 242 9.84 6.41 27.88
CA ASN A 242 9.77 7.44 28.92
C ASN A 242 10.80 8.56 28.66
N VAL A 243 10.48 9.50 27.77
CA VAL A 243 11.36 10.64 27.43
C VAL A 243 10.68 12.00 27.62
N ALA A 244 9.85 12.12 28.66
CA ALA A 244 9.28 13.41 29.05
C ALA A 244 10.37 14.34 29.60
N GLY A 245 10.70 15.41 28.87
CA GLY A 245 11.60 16.48 29.33
C GLY A 245 12.80 16.81 28.44
N THR A 246 12.83 16.42 27.16
CA THR A 246 13.73 17.06 26.18
C THR A 246 13.24 18.46 25.81
N ASP A 247 14.14 19.27 25.24
CA ASP A 247 13.76 20.52 24.56
C ASP A 247 12.90 20.20 23.32
N ALA A 248 12.05 21.13 22.89
CA ALA A 248 11.18 20.97 21.73
C ALA A 248 12.00 20.79 20.43
N GLU A 249 13.16 21.44 20.33
CA GLU A 249 14.10 21.29 19.21
C GLU A 249 14.76 19.88 19.16
N PHE A 250 14.70 19.13 20.26
CA PHE A 250 15.15 17.74 20.37
C PHE A 250 14.01 16.80 20.81
N SER A 251 12.77 17.15 20.46
CA SER A 251 11.61 16.28 20.66
C SER A 251 11.56 15.21 19.57
N ALA A 252 11.54 13.95 19.98
CA ALA A 252 11.21 12.86 19.06
C ALA A 252 9.75 12.97 18.57
N GLU A 253 8.84 13.49 19.42
CA GLU A 253 7.46 13.78 19.02
C GLU A 253 7.40 15.02 18.11
N SER A 254 6.90 14.81 16.90
CA SER A 254 6.67 15.83 15.88
C SER A 254 5.51 16.78 16.24
N THR A 255 5.72 18.08 16.07
CA THR A 255 4.67 19.10 16.22
C THR A 255 3.86 19.31 14.93
N SER A 256 4.43 18.95 13.77
CA SER A 256 3.78 19.09 12.46
C SER A 256 3.05 17.82 11.98
N ALA A 257 3.21 16.69 12.66
CA ALA A 257 2.66 15.39 12.28
C ALA A 257 1.14 15.43 12.08
N ARG A 258 0.73 15.19 10.83
CA ARG A 258 -0.67 15.17 10.41
C ARG A 258 -0.98 13.84 9.73
N SER A 259 -2.01 13.15 10.23
CA SER A 259 -2.65 12.02 9.54
C SER A 259 -4.04 12.40 9.09
N VAL A 260 -4.36 12.18 7.82
CA VAL A 260 -5.70 12.41 7.27
C VAL A 260 -6.17 11.23 6.43
N VAL A 261 -7.49 11.03 6.36
CA VAL A 261 -8.15 10.11 5.43
C VAL A 261 -8.99 10.86 4.41
N ASN A 262 -8.89 10.40 3.17
CA ASN A 262 -9.77 10.74 2.05
C ASN A 262 -10.58 9.48 1.70
N ALA A 263 -11.86 9.64 1.36
CA ALA A 263 -12.74 8.55 0.98
C ALA A 263 -13.70 8.99 -0.13
N ALA A 264 -14.08 8.04 -0.98
CA ALA A 264 -15.05 8.25 -2.05
C ALA A 264 -15.96 7.02 -2.20
N VAL A 265 -17.22 7.27 -2.53
CA VAL A 265 -18.20 6.25 -2.90
C VAL A 265 -18.96 6.70 -4.14
N LEU A 266 -19.16 5.77 -5.07
CA LEU A 266 -20.02 5.93 -6.23
C LEU A 266 -21.16 4.90 -6.17
N ALA A 267 -22.35 5.32 -6.58
CA ALA A 267 -23.44 4.41 -6.89
C ALA A 267 -23.06 3.48 -8.06
N ALA A 268 -23.85 2.44 -8.33
CA ALA A 268 -23.88 1.85 -9.66
C ALA A 268 -24.61 2.80 -10.65
N ALA A 269 -24.50 2.55 -11.95
CA ALA A 269 -25.16 3.39 -12.95
C ALA A 269 -26.68 3.30 -12.83
N GLY A 270 -27.36 4.43 -12.63
CA GLY A 270 -28.82 4.50 -12.46
C GLY A 270 -29.36 4.00 -11.11
N THR A 271 -28.51 3.71 -10.12
CA THR A 271 -28.94 3.39 -8.74
C THR A 271 -28.74 4.57 -7.80
N GLN A 272 -29.37 4.50 -6.62
CA GLN A 272 -29.12 5.46 -5.54
C GLN A 272 -27.73 5.24 -4.94
N LEU A 273 -27.17 6.32 -4.39
CA LEU A 273 -25.93 6.29 -3.63
C LEU A 273 -26.16 5.43 -2.37
N PRO A 274 -25.40 4.35 -2.14
CA PRO A 274 -25.59 3.49 -0.98
C PRO A 274 -25.24 4.24 0.31
N ALA A 275 -25.65 3.70 1.46
CA ALA A 275 -25.16 4.19 2.75
C ALA A 275 -23.66 3.93 2.86
N ALA A 276 -22.89 4.93 3.28
CA ALA A 276 -21.43 4.83 3.36
C ALA A 276 -20.85 5.80 4.40
N GLY A 277 -19.79 5.39 5.08
CA GLY A 277 -19.18 6.18 6.15
C GLY A 277 -17.79 5.70 6.55
N LEU A 278 -17.14 6.55 7.35
CA LEU A 278 -15.90 6.27 8.06
C LEU A 278 -16.18 6.23 9.56
N ALA A 279 -15.79 5.16 10.25
CA ALA A 279 -15.98 4.99 11.70
C ALA A 279 -14.73 4.42 12.38
N LYS A 280 -14.48 4.80 13.63
CA LYS A 280 -13.34 4.27 14.41
C LYS A 280 -13.54 2.79 14.72
N VAL A 281 -12.57 1.95 14.39
CA VAL A 281 -12.69 0.48 14.55
C VAL A 281 -12.90 0.09 16.02
N ALA A 282 -12.28 0.81 16.95
CA ALA A 282 -12.31 0.53 18.39
C ALA A 282 -13.68 0.67 19.08
N ASN A 283 -14.62 1.43 18.52
CA ASN A 283 -15.91 1.70 19.18
C ASN A 283 -17.07 2.06 18.24
N GLY A 284 -16.89 1.96 16.91
CA GLY A 284 -17.92 2.32 15.92
C GLY A 284 -18.27 3.81 15.84
N ALA A 285 -17.53 4.69 16.54
CA ALA A 285 -17.83 6.12 16.52
C ALA A 285 -17.57 6.72 15.13
N SER A 286 -18.61 7.32 14.54
CA SER A 286 -18.52 7.96 13.22
C SER A 286 -17.47 9.07 13.20
N LEU A 287 -16.61 9.02 12.19
CA LEU A 287 -15.61 10.05 11.86
C LEU A 287 -16.12 10.97 10.76
N ALA A 288 -16.82 10.41 9.76
CA ALA A 288 -17.55 11.14 8.74
C ALA A 288 -18.58 10.23 8.06
N GLU A 289 -19.79 10.73 7.84
CA GLU A 289 -20.74 10.13 6.91
C GLU A 289 -20.40 10.58 5.49
N LEU A 290 -20.44 9.66 4.51
CA LEU A 290 -20.39 9.99 3.09
C LEU A 290 -21.81 10.03 2.49
N SER A 291 -22.69 9.15 2.97
CA SER A 291 -24.08 9.02 2.52
C SER A 291 -24.91 8.27 3.55
N ALA A 292 -26.11 8.75 3.85
CA ALA A 292 -27.11 8.04 4.66
C ALA A 292 -27.80 6.88 3.90
N GLY A 293 -27.58 6.76 2.59
CA GLY A 293 -28.24 5.75 1.73
C GLY A 293 -29.72 6.00 1.47
N THR A 294 -30.27 7.12 1.94
CA THR A 294 -31.67 7.53 1.76
C THR A 294 -31.75 8.72 0.81
N SER A 295 -32.70 8.67 -0.13
CA SER A 295 -33.01 9.78 -1.03
C SER A 295 -34.41 9.59 -1.60
N ASP A 296 -35.31 10.54 -1.35
CA ASP A 296 -36.70 10.48 -1.85
C ASP A 296 -36.81 10.75 -3.37
N THR A 297 -35.73 11.25 -3.98
CA THR A 297 -35.62 11.46 -5.43
C THR A 297 -34.86 10.29 -6.07
N PRO A 298 -35.47 9.55 -7.02
CA PRO A 298 -34.76 8.58 -7.85
C PRO A 298 -33.66 9.28 -8.68
N PRO A 299 -32.51 8.64 -8.93
CA PRO A 299 -31.50 9.18 -9.83
C PRO A 299 -32.06 9.32 -11.25
N LEU A 300 -31.59 10.33 -11.99
CA LEU A 300 -31.91 10.47 -13.40
C LEU A 300 -31.31 9.29 -14.19
N ALA A 301 -32.03 8.79 -15.19
CA ALA A 301 -31.56 7.67 -16.00
C ALA A 301 -30.21 8.00 -16.66
N GLY A 302 -29.19 7.16 -16.41
CA GLY A 302 -27.82 7.36 -16.91
C GLY A 302 -26.93 8.23 -16.02
N THR A 303 -27.41 8.83 -14.93
CA THR A 303 -26.51 9.42 -13.93
C THR A 303 -25.96 8.36 -12.97
N ARG A 304 -24.83 8.70 -12.34
CA ARG A 304 -24.13 7.87 -11.37
C ARG A 304 -23.72 8.77 -10.20
N PRO A 305 -24.56 8.91 -9.17
CA PRO A 305 -24.25 9.72 -8.00
C PRO A 305 -22.95 9.28 -7.32
N GLY A 306 -22.27 10.23 -6.68
CA GLY A 306 -21.11 9.99 -5.83
C GLY A 306 -21.13 10.86 -4.58
N ALA A 307 -20.32 10.50 -3.59
CA ALA A 307 -19.97 11.37 -2.48
C ALA A 307 -18.50 11.19 -2.11
N VAL A 308 -17.88 12.28 -1.66
CA VAL A 308 -16.45 12.34 -1.32
C VAL A 308 -16.28 13.02 0.03
N VAL A 309 -15.36 12.48 0.82
CA VAL A 309 -14.90 13.06 2.07
C VAL A 309 -13.39 13.29 1.97
N ARG A 310 -12.95 14.51 2.30
CA ARG A 310 -11.55 14.95 2.20
C ARG A 310 -11.00 15.36 3.56
N ASP A 311 -9.70 15.11 3.72
CA ASP A 311 -8.79 15.69 4.71
C ASP A 311 -9.24 15.56 6.18
N ARG A 312 -9.98 14.49 6.50
CA ARG A 312 -10.46 14.22 7.87
C ARG A 312 -9.32 13.69 8.73
N ALA A 313 -9.08 14.32 9.87
CA ALA A 313 -8.01 13.92 10.78
C ALA A 313 -8.21 12.49 11.32
N LEU A 314 -7.21 11.63 11.15
CA LEU A 314 -7.16 10.30 11.75
C LEU A 314 -6.53 10.36 13.14
N SER A 315 -7.08 9.59 14.07
CA SER A 315 -6.54 9.44 15.44
C SER A 315 -6.28 7.97 15.85
N ALA A 316 -6.88 7.02 15.13
CA ALA A 316 -6.84 5.58 15.34
C ALA A 316 -7.25 4.87 14.03
N ALA A 317 -7.06 3.54 13.96
CA ALA A 317 -7.53 2.73 12.82
C ALA A 317 -9.03 2.95 12.56
N THR A 318 -9.38 3.08 11.28
CA THR A 318 -10.70 3.56 10.84
C THR A 318 -11.25 2.65 9.75
N LEU A 319 -12.51 2.22 9.92
CA LEU A 319 -13.26 1.42 8.98
C LEU A 319 -13.98 2.34 7.99
N LEU A 320 -13.69 2.19 6.70
CA LEU A 320 -14.64 2.50 5.62
C LEU A 320 -15.66 1.38 5.55
N SER A 321 -16.95 1.73 5.55
CA SER A 321 -18.03 0.85 5.12
C SER A 321 -18.86 1.50 4.01
N ALA A 322 -19.33 0.70 3.06
CA ALA A 322 -20.31 1.11 2.07
C ALA A 322 -21.25 -0.07 1.71
N GLU A 323 -22.55 0.16 1.87
CA GLU A 323 -23.59 -0.85 1.59
C GLU A 323 -23.72 -1.16 0.09
N PRO A 324 -24.33 -2.30 -0.30
CA PRO A 324 -24.55 -2.64 -1.71
C PRO A 324 -25.34 -1.55 -2.47
N SER A 325 -24.92 -1.26 -3.70
CA SER A 325 -25.67 -0.38 -4.61
C SER A 325 -26.53 -1.24 -5.55
N GLY A 326 -27.73 -1.58 -5.07
CA GLY A 326 -28.61 -2.55 -5.74
C GLY A 326 -28.07 -3.97 -5.61
N ALA A 327 -27.91 -4.69 -6.73
CA ALA A 327 -27.38 -6.05 -6.76
C ALA A 327 -25.83 -6.12 -6.81
N LEU A 328 -25.15 -4.97 -6.81
CA LEU A 328 -23.68 -4.86 -6.88
C LEU A 328 -23.11 -4.34 -5.56
N GLN A 329 -21.86 -4.69 -5.27
CA GLN A 329 -21.10 -4.04 -4.21
C GLN A 329 -20.90 -2.55 -4.55
N ALA A 330 -20.82 -1.68 -3.54
CA ALA A 330 -20.51 -0.26 -3.78
C ALA A 330 -19.14 -0.10 -4.47
N THR A 331 -19.03 0.82 -5.43
CA THR A 331 -17.73 1.25 -5.94
C THR A 331 -17.20 2.31 -4.98
N ALA A 332 -16.48 1.88 -3.95
CA ALA A 332 -15.99 2.73 -2.87
C ALA A 332 -14.52 2.46 -2.55
N GLY A 333 -13.84 3.48 -2.03
CA GLY A 333 -12.45 3.40 -1.63
C GLY A 333 -12.10 4.49 -0.61
N ALA A 334 -10.99 4.29 0.09
CA ALA A 334 -10.40 5.29 0.95
C ALA A 334 -8.88 5.11 0.99
N GLY A 335 -8.17 6.20 1.26
CA GLY A 335 -6.73 6.22 1.44
C GLY A 335 -6.35 7.24 2.49
N MET A 336 -5.34 6.92 3.30
CA MET A 336 -4.75 7.85 4.25
C MET A 336 -3.43 8.42 3.77
N THR A 337 -3.09 9.59 4.30
CA THR A 337 -1.79 10.25 4.12
C THR A 337 -1.29 10.72 5.48
N TYR A 338 -0.04 10.36 5.79
CA TYR A 338 0.74 10.91 6.88
C TYR A 338 1.75 11.91 6.31
N THR A 339 1.96 13.03 7.00
CA THR A 339 3.06 13.97 6.73
C THR A 339 3.61 14.53 8.05
N ALA A 340 4.93 14.57 8.18
CA ALA A 340 5.64 15.35 9.20
C ALA A 340 6.89 16.01 8.61
N ALA A 341 7.24 17.18 9.13
CA ALA A 341 8.41 17.99 8.75
C ALA A 341 9.40 18.22 9.91
N ASP A 342 9.13 17.63 11.08
CA ASP A 342 9.92 17.69 12.31
C ASP A 342 9.83 16.37 13.10
N GLY A 343 10.76 16.11 14.01
CA GLY A 343 10.80 14.93 14.87
C GLY A 343 11.18 13.62 14.19
N ASP A 344 11.23 12.53 14.97
CA ASP A 344 11.75 11.21 14.60
C ASP A 344 10.91 10.48 13.52
N LEU A 345 9.77 11.04 13.13
CA LEU A 345 8.87 10.50 12.09
C LEU A 345 8.75 11.43 10.86
N THR A 346 9.67 12.38 10.70
CA THR A 346 9.73 13.27 9.52
C THR A 346 9.70 12.47 8.21
N GLY A 347 8.77 12.80 7.32
CA GLY A 347 8.54 12.11 6.04
C GLY A 347 7.07 12.11 5.63
N LEU A 348 6.75 11.29 4.63
CA LEU A 348 5.45 11.12 4.01
C LEU A 348 5.18 9.65 3.75
N ALA A 349 4.13 9.12 4.39
CA ALA A 349 3.63 7.76 4.13
C ALA A 349 2.19 7.82 3.62
N ALA A 350 1.82 6.92 2.71
CA ALA A 350 0.46 6.78 2.23
C ALA A 350 0.01 5.31 2.31
N ALA A 351 -1.29 5.09 2.55
CA ALA A 351 -1.85 3.73 2.53
C ALA A 351 -3.30 3.75 2.04
N ASN A 352 -3.64 2.86 1.10
CA ASN A 352 -5.03 2.52 0.86
C ASN A 352 -5.64 1.87 2.12
N CYS A 353 -6.92 2.10 2.36
CA CYS A 353 -7.64 1.43 3.43
C CYS A 353 -8.02 0.01 2.97
N GLN A 354 -7.31 -1.00 3.47
CA GLN A 354 -7.28 -2.35 2.90
C GLN A 354 -8.47 -3.21 3.33
N ALA A 355 -9.00 -4.03 2.42
CA ALA A 355 -9.98 -5.04 2.77
C ALA A 355 -9.35 -6.08 3.73
N PRO A 356 -10.00 -6.42 4.86
CA PRO A 356 -9.45 -7.39 5.81
C PRO A 356 -9.47 -8.82 5.21
N ALA A 357 -8.45 -9.62 5.51
CA ALA A 357 -8.32 -10.98 5.00
C ALA A 357 -7.77 -11.96 6.05
N ASN A 358 -7.74 -13.25 5.70
CA ASN A 358 -7.18 -14.32 6.54
C ASN A 358 -5.77 -14.77 6.11
N ASP A 359 -5.27 -14.26 4.99
CA ASP A 359 -3.95 -14.54 4.44
C ASP A 359 -3.43 -13.26 3.78
N LEU A 360 -2.32 -12.71 4.27
CA LEU A 360 -1.72 -11.46 3.80
C LEU A 360 -0.20 -11.57 3.80
N TRP A 361 0.46 -11.14 2.72
CA TRP A 361 1.91 -11.09 2.61
C TRP A 361 2.38 -9.65 2.61
N LEU A 362 3.37 -9.32 3.45
CA LEU A 362 4.04 -8.03 3.46
C LEU A 362 5.53 -8.25 3.19
N VAL A 363 6.12 -7.46 2.29
CA VAL A 363 7.52 -7.58 1.83
C VAL A 363 8.12 -6.17 1.78
N GLY A 364 9.42 -6.03 2.07
CA GLY A 364 10.11 -4.73 2.08
C GLY A 364 10.45 -4.20 3.48
N ALA A 365 10.09 -4.92 4.55
CA ALA A 365 10.39 -4.51 5.92
C ALA A 365 11.89 -4.64 6.24
N ARG A 366 12.33 -3.90 7.27
CA ARG A 366 13.72 -3.86 7.78
C ARG A 366 13.69 -3.68 9.30
N THR A 367 14.51 -4.43 10.01
CA THR A 367 14.68 -4.41 11.48
C THR A 367 16.17 -4.36 11.90
N ALA A 368 17.05 -4.05 10.95
CA ALA A 368 18.43 -3.68 11.17
C ALA A 368 18.56 -2.36 11.95
N VAL A 369 19.77 -2.06 12.45
CA VAL A 369 20.05 -0.84 13.22
C VAL A 369 19.58 0.40 12.45
N GLY A 370 18.88 1.29 13.16
CA GLY A 370 18.25 2.48 12.59
C GLY A 370 16.95 2.21 11.82
N ALA A 371 16.32 1.03 11.94
CA ALA A 371 14.98 0.78 11.39
C ALA A 371 14.02 0.18 12.43
N THR A 372 12.84 0.77 12.55
CA THR A 372 11.77 0.35 13.47
C THR A 372 10.54 -0.05 12.67
N ALA A 373 10.31 -1.36 12.56
CA ALA A 373 9.13 -1.92 11.90
C ALA A 373 8.11 -2.44 12.93
N VAL A 374 6.88 -1.92 12.87
CA VAL A 374 5.75 -2.28 13.73
C VAL A 374 4.59 -2.77 12.87
N LEU A 375 4.27 -4.05 12.98
CA LEU A 375 3.11 -4.65 12.32
C LEU A 375 1.83 -4.27 13.10
N GLN A 376 0.97 -3.49 12.47
CA GLN A 376 -0.38 -3.21 12.94
C GLN A 376 -1.32 -4.33 12.46
N LEU A 377 -1.99 -5.02 13.38
CA LEU A 377 -3.02 -6.03 13.10
C LEU A 377 -4.37 -5.50 13.58
N THR A 378 -5.24 -5.10 12.66
CA THR A 378 -6.58 -4.55 13.00
C THR A 378 -7.68 -5.54 12.63
N ASN A 379 -8.51 -5.91 13.60
CA ASN A 379 -9.69 -6.75 13.41
C ASN A 379 -10.96 -5.87 13.40
N PRO A 380 -11.58 -5.61 12.24
CA PRO A 380 -12.83 -4.84 12.14
C PRO A 380 -14.09 -5.69 12.38
N SER A 381 -13.97 -7.00 12.63
CA SER A 381 -15.12 -7.89 12.78
C SER A 381 -15.64 -7.93 14.23
N GLN A 382 -16.82 -8.54 14.40
CA GLN A 382 -17.43 -8.82 15.71
C GLN A 382 -16.93 -10.14 16.35
N THR A 383 -15.99 -10.85 15.72
CA THR A 383 -15.40 -12.11 16.18
C THR A 383 -13.92 -11.93 16.51
N ALA A 384 -13.40 -12.62 17.52
CA ALA A 384 -11.96 -12.64 17.76
C ALA A 384 -11.21 -13.26 16.57
N ALA A 385 -9.97 -12.84 16.39
CA ALA A 385 -9.06 -13.33 15.36
C ALA A 385 -7.77 -13.80 16.02
N ASP A 386 -7.44 -15.09 15.90
CA ASP A 386 -6.17 -15.63 16.38
C ASP A 386 -5.19 -15.73 15.21
N VAL A 387 -4.10 -14.97 15.31
CA VAL A 387 -3.16 -14.70 14.21
C VAL A 387 -1.83 -15.41 14.43
N ASP A 388 -1.35 -16.08 13.38
CA ASP A 388 0.00 -16.63 13.26
C ASP A 388 0.82 -15.81 12.25
N LEU A 389 2.11 -15.65 12.51
CA LEU A 389 3.08 -14.92 11.71
C LEU A 389 4.22 -15.85 11.29
N GLU A 390 4.44 -16.00 9.98
CA GLU A 390 5.63 -16.67 9.43
C GLU A 390 6.57 -15.59 8.88
N LEU A 391 7.79 -15.51 9.41
CA LEU A 391 8.75 -14.45 9.09
C LEU A 391 9.92 -15.00 8.26
N TYR A 392 10.29 -14.30 7.20
CA TYR A 392 11.34 -14.70 6.26
C TYR A 392 12.38 -13.60 6.15
N GLY A 393 13.64 -13.91 6.49
CA GLY A 393 14.77 -13.00 6.43
C GLY A 393 15.78 -13.37 5.33
N THR A 394 16.85 -12.60 5.24
CA THR A 394 17.94 -12.85 4.27
C THR A 394 18.72 -14.15 4.51
N ALA A 395 18.68 -14.67 5.74
CA ALA A 395 19.35 -15.91 6.14
C ALA A 395 18.43 -17.15 6.18
N GLY A 396 17.15 -17.01 5.82
CA GLY A 396 16.13 -18.05 5.91
C GLY A 396 14.93 -17.64 6.77
N PRO A 397 14.04 -18.59 7.13
CA PRO A 397 12.93 -18.36 8.05
C PRO A 397 13.41 -17.94 9.44
N VAL A 398 12.63 -17.12 10.14
CA VAL A 398 12.98 -16.57 11.46
C VAL A 398 11.94 -16.95 12.50
N GLU A 399 12.30 -17.86 13.41
CA GLU A 399 11.45 -18.28 14.52
C GLU A 399 11.61 -17.34 15.73
N GLY A 400 10.61 -16.47 15.95
CA GLY A 400 10.51 -15.61 17.14
C GLY A 400 9.47 -16.13 18.15
N PRO A 401 9.73 -16.10 19.48
CA PRO A 401 8.70 -16.41 20.47
C PRO A 401 7.58 -15.35 20.44
N GLY A 402 6.32 -15.80 20.48
CA GLY A 402 5.16 -14.90 20.35
C GLY A 402 4.76 -14.59 18.90
N SER A 403 5.34 -15.28 17.91
CA SER A 403 4.89 -15.20 16.51
C SER A 403 3.56 -15.92 16.22
N ARG A 404 2.99 -16.67 17.18
CA ARG A 404 1.81 -17.52 16.99
C ARG A 404 0.79 -17.35 18.10
N GLY A 405 -0.50 -17.54 17.76
CA GLY A 405 -1.62 -17.37 18.68
C GLY A 405 -1.83 -15.93 19.15
N ILE A 406 -1.52 -14.95 18.31
CA ILE A 406 -1.67 -13.52 18.61
C ILE A 406 -3.16 -13.17 18.52
N SER A 407 -3.83 -13.10 19.68
CA SER A 407 -5.27 -12.85 19.72
C SER A 407 -5.61 -11.36 19.56
N VAL A 408 -6.33 -11.05 18.48
CA VAL A 408 -6.83 -9.71 18.13
C VAL A 408 -8.35 -9.70 18.33
N GLY A 409 -8.81 -9.08 19.42
CA GLY A 409 -10.23 -9.05 19.77
C GLY A 409 -11.09 -8.24 18.79
N PRO A 410 -12.43 -8.39 18.85
CA PRO A 410 -13.37 -7.60 18.05
C PRO A 410 -13.12 -6.09 18.15
N GLY A 411 -13.03 -5.39 17.02
CA GLY A 411 -12.75 -3.96 16.95
C GLY A 411 -11.33 -3.55 17.40
N GLN A 412 -10.43 -4.48 17.72
CA GLN A 412 -9.11 -4.13 18.26
C GLN A 412 -8.04 -3.95 17.18
N THR A 413 -7.04 -3.12 17.48
CA THR A 413 -5.75 -3.12 16.80
C THR A 413 -4.68 -3.63 17.77
N ARG A 414 -3.76 -4.46 17.27
CA ARG A 414 -2.62 -5.02 18.01
C ARG A 414 -1.34 -4.72 17.27
N ASN A 415 -0.39 -4.10 17.97
CA ASN A 415 0.88 -3.66 17.41
C ASN A 415 1.99 -4.61 17.83
N VAL A 416 2.67 -5.21 16.86
CA VAL A 416 3.75 -6.19 17.05
C VAL A 416 5.06 -5.59 16.56
N VAL A 417 5.99 -5.33 17.48
CA VAL A 417 7.31 -4.77 17.15
C VAL A 417 8.16 -5.87 16.51
N LEU A 418 8.34 -5.83 15.19
CA LEU A 418 8.93 -6.93 14.44
C LEU A 418 10.40 -7.19 14.79
N ALA A 419 11.14 -6.16 15.26
CA ALA A 419 12.50 -6.33 15.77
C ALA A 419 12.58 -7.26 17.01
N GLY A 420 11.47 -7.47 17.75
CA GLY A 420 11.38 -8.44 18.85
C GLY A 420 11.14 -9.89 18.40
N LEU A 421 10.70 -10.11 17.16
CA LEU A 421 10.51 -11.45 16.57
C LEU A 421 11.66 -11.82 15.62
N ALA A 422 12.06 -10.87 14.78
CA ALA A 422 13.12 -10.99 13.79
C ALA A 422 14.06 -9.78 13.88
N ALA A 423 15.00 -9.83 14.81
CA ALA A 423 16.01 -8.78 14.99
C ALA A 423 17.00 -8.72 13.81
N ASN A 424 17.54 -7.53 13.55
CA ASN A 424 18.64 -7.27 12.64
C ASN A 424 18.46 -7.76 11.19
N GLN A 425 17.24 -7.69 10.64
CA GLN A 425 16.98 -8.06 9.24
C GLN A 425 17.11 -6.85 8.32
N GLU A 426 18.00 -6.96 7.33
CA GLU A 426 18.17 -5.96 6.26
C GLU A 426 17.04 -5.99 5.21
N SER A 427 16.41 -7.15 5.04
CA SER A 427 15.22 -7.36 4.22
C SER A 427 14.37 -8.44 4.90
N LEU A 428 13.09 -8.16 5.11
CA LEU A 428 12.15 -8.99 5.86
C LEU A 428 10.81 -9.06 5.12
N ALA A 429 10.26 -10.27 5.06
CA ALA A 429 8.88 -10.53 4.67
C ALA A 429 8.12 -11.19 5.83
N VAL A 430 6.82 -10.92 5.91
CA VAL A 430 5.92 -11.45 6.93
C VAL A 430 4.66 -11.99 6.23
N HIS A 431 4.37 -13.27 6.44
CA HIS A 431 3.08 -13.87 6.14
C HIS A 431 2.21 -13.79 7.39
N VAL A 432 1.07 -13.10 7.28
CA VAL A 432 0.07 -12.97 8.33
C VAL A 432 -1.08 -13.92 8.01
N ARG A 433 -1.37 -14.85 8.92
CA ARG A 433 -2.42 -15.86 8.77
C ARG A 433 -3.40 -15.73 9.93
N SER A 434 -4.68 -15.56 9.64
CA SER A 434 -5.73 -15.40 10.67
C SER A 434 -6.70 -16.57 10.68
N SER A 435 -7.19 -16.90 11.87
CA SER A 435 -8.30 -17.81 12.10
C SER A 435 -9.38 -17.13 12.95
N GLY A 436 -10.65 -17.34 12.62
CA GLY A 436 -11.76 -16.58 13.19
C GLY A 436 -12.08 -15.34 12.35
N GLY A 437 -11.92 -14.14 12.90
CA GLY A 437 -12.12 -12.88 12.18
C GLY A 437 -10.99 -12.57 11.16
N PRO A 438 -11.32 -11.99 10.00
CA PRO A 438 -10.31 -11.47 9.07
C PRO A 438 -9.69 -10.19 9.62
N VAL A 439 -8.40 -9.98 9.35
CA VAL A 439 -7.63 -8.81 9.82
C VAL A 439 -7.11 -8.00 8.65
N ALA A 440 -6.97 -6.69 8.85
CA ALA A 440 -6.10 -5.87 8.04
C ALA A 440 -4.70 -5.84 8.67
N ALA A 441 -3.66 -5.91 7.85
CA ALA A 441 -2.27 -5.87 8.27
C ALA A 441 -1.50 -4.80 7.48
N VAL A 442 -0.75 -3.96 8.20
CA VAL A 442 0.14 -2.93 7.63
C VAL A 442 1.39 -2.85 8.51
N ILE A 443 2.57 -2.71 7.91
CA ILE A 443 3.81 -2.46 8.69
C ILE A 443 4.13 -0.97 8.64
N SER A 444 3.98 -0.31 9.80
CA SER A 444 4.59 0.99 10.08
C SER A 444 6.10 0.82 10.08
N GLN A 445 6.80 1.44 9.14
CA GLN A 445 8.25 1.49 9.05
C GLN A 445 8.74 2.91 9.36
N ASN A 446 9.78 3.03 10.19
CA ASN A 446 10.53 4.26 10.39
C ASN A 446 12.03 4.00 10.27
N ILE A 447 12.78 4.90 9.64
CA ILE A 447 14.24 4.85 9.52
C ILE A 447 14.85 6.08 10.20
N LEU A 448 15.85 5.87 11.06
CA LEU A 448 16.67 6.91 11.69
C LEU A 448 18.16 6.63 11.44
N ARG A 449 18.93 7.68 11.13
CA ARG A 449 20.39 7.62 10.96
C ARG A 449 21.05 8.54 11.97
N GLY A 450 21.35 7.99 13.15
CA GLY A 450 21.69 8.80 14.32
C GLY A 450 20.47 9.62 14.74
N LEU A 451 20.55 10.94 14.60
CA LEU A 451 19.45 11.88 14.81
C LEU A 451 18.78 12.35 13.51
N THR A 452 19.25 11.91 12.34
CA THR A 452 18.68 12.33 11.05
C THR A 452 17.52 11.40 10.65
N PRO A 453 16.32 11.93 10.35
CA PRO A 453 15.24 11.15 9.77
C PRO A 453 15.63 10.54 8.42
N GLY A 454 15.37 9.24 8.26
CA GLY A 454 15.65 8.46 7.06
C GLY A 454 14.41 8.03 6.28
N GLY A 455 13.22 8.29 6.82
CA GLY A 455 11.93 8.12 6.15
C GLY A 455 10.91 7.28 6.92
N VAL A 456 9.65 7.41 6.53
CA VAL A 456 8.53 6.64 7.07
C VAL A 456 7.66 6.07 5.97
N GLU A 457 7.21 4.82 6.11
CA GLU A 457 6.32 4.17 5.14
C GLU A 457 5.27 3.29 5.83
N LEU A 458 4.11 3.16 5.19
CA LEU A 458 3.03 2.27 5.61
C LEU A 458 2.98 1.07 4.66
N ILE A 459 3.91 0.13 4.83
CA ILE A 459 4.08 -1.03 3.94
C ILE A 459 2.78 -1.83 3.89
N GLN A 460 2.17 -1.87 2.71
CA GLN A 460 0.90 -2.53 2.45
C GLN A 460 1.09 -4.01 2.08
N PRO A 461 0.03 -4.85 2.17
CA PRO A 461 0.08 -6.21 1.65
C PRO A 461 0.31 -6.24 0.13
N THR A 462 1.11 -7.21 -0.30
CA THR A 462 1.35 -7.56 -1.70
C THR A 462 0.49 -8.75 -2.13
N THR A 463 0.28 -8.93 -3.43
CA THR A 463 -0.33 -10.15 -3.98
C THR A 463 0.42 -11.40 -3.47
N ALA A 464 -0.34 -12.43 -3.07
CA ALA A 464 0.16 -13.66 -2.46
C ALA A 464 1.15 -14.43 -3.38
N PRO A 465 1.98 -15.34 -2.84
CA PRO A 465 3.03 -16.03 -3.60
C PRO A 465 2.52 -16.77 -4.85
N GLN A 466 3.00 -16.37 -6.01
CA GLN A 466 2.64 -16.96 -7.30
C GLN A 466 3.80 -16.84 -8.33
N PRO A 467 3.80 -17.62 -9.42
CA PRO A 467 4.88 -17.60 -10.41
C PRO A 467 5.02 -16.32 -11.25
N ALA A 468 4.07 -15.38 -11.16
CA ALA A 468 4.09 -14.12 -11.89
C ALA A 468 3.67 -12.96 -10.98
N GLN A 469 4.51 -11.93 -10.82
CA GLN A 469 4.22 -10.75 -9.99
C GLN A 469 4.50 -9.47 -10.78
N VAL A 470 3.64 -8.45 -10.62
CA VAL A 470 3.84 -7.15 -11.28
C VAL A 470 3.76 -6.02 -10.27
N ILE A 471 4.85 -5.27 -10.13
CA ILE A 471 4.98 -4.12 -9.22
C ILE A 471 5.01 -2.86 -10.09
N SER A 472 4.14 -1.89 -9.83
CA SER A 472 4.09 -0.61 -10.57
C SER A 472 4.37 0.58 -9.66
N GLY A 473 4.71 1.73 -10.25
CA GLY A 473 4.94 2.97 -9.49
C GLY A 473 6.29 3.02 -8.78
N VAL A 474 7.23 2.15 -9.14
CA VAL A 474 8.60 2.12 -8.59
C VAL A 474 9.33 3.35 -9.08
N ARG A 475 9.67 4.27 -8.17
CA ARG A 475 10.30 5.55 -8.53
C ARG A 475 11.78 5.57 -8.18
N ILE A 476 12.59 5.77 -9.23
CA ILE A 476 14.04 5.86 -9.14
C ILE A 476 14.40 7.33 -9.31
N GLN A 477 14.99 7.95 -8.29
CA GLN A 477 15.63 9.27 -8.42
C GLN A 477 17.00 9.14 -9.10
N ASN A 478 17.68 10.27 -9.35
CA ASN A 478 18.99 10.28 -9.99
C ASN A 478 19.99 9.24 -9.41
N PRO A 479 20.47 8.26 -10.20
CA PRO A 479 21.29 7.15 -9.68
C PRO A 479 22.72 7.57 -9.34
N GLU A 480 23.24 8.70 -9.84
CA GLU A 480 24.55 9.22 -9.38
C GLU A 480 24.44 9.81 -7.98
N THR A 481 23.38 10.59 -7.72
CA THR A 481 23.04 11.12 -6.39
C THR A 481 22.85 9.98 -5.38
N THR A 482 22.03 8.96 -5.70
CA THR A 482 21.78 7.82 -4.81
C THR A 482 23.06 7.02 -4.53
N ARG A 483 23.89 6.74 -5.53
CA ARG A 483 25.19 6.02 -5.34
C ARG A 483 26.29 6.90 -4.74
N LYS A 484 26.13 8.22 -4.67
CA LYS A 484 26.95 9.08 -3.81
C LYS A 484 26.48 8.92 -2.35
N LEU A 485 25.19 9.16 -2.10
CA LEU A 485 24.60 9.11 -0.76
C LEU A 485 24.78 7.75 -0.08
N ALA A 486 24.64 6.64 -0.81
CA ALA A 486 24.81 5.28 -0.30
C ALA A 486 26.22 4.93 0.21
N LYS A 487 27.22 5.83 0.05
CA LYS A 487 28.58 5.67 0.58
C LYS A 487 28.78 6.35 1.94
N GLU A 488 27.84 7.19 2.37
CA GLU A 488 27.85 7.79 3.70
C GLU A 488 27.40 6.75 4.75
N ASP A 489 27.90 6.86 5.98
CA ASP A 489 27.63 5.86 7.03
C ASP A 489 26.13 5.74 7.35
N GLY A 490 25.61 4.51 7.32
CA GLY A 490 24.20 4.20 7.52
C GLY A 490 23.28 4.48 6.32
N TYR A 491 23.79 5.02 5.22
CA TYR A 491 22.98 5.36 4.03
C TYR A 491 22.88 4.24 2.99
N ALA A 492 23.56 3.11 3.14
CA ALA A 492 23.50 1.99 2.18
C ALA A 492 22.08 1.45 1.87
N SER A 493 21.09 1.71 2.74
CA SER A 493 19.68 1.38 2.51
C SER A 493 18.95 2.26 1.49
N VAL A 494 19.55 3.36 1.01
CA VAL A 494 18.93 4.24 -0.01
C VAL A 494 18.95 3.66 -1.42
N LEU A 495 19.76 2.63 -1.68
CA LEU A 495 19.85 1.98 -2.99
C LEU A 495 18.56 1.22 -3.31
N PRO A 496 17.90 1.52 -4.45
CA PRO A 496 16.65 0.88 -4.81
C PRO A 496 16.86 -0.60 -5.11
N SER A 497 15.91 -1.42 -4.69
CA SER A 497 15.98 -2.88 -4.85
C SER A 497 14.60 -3.54 -4.91
N LEU A 498 14.53 -4.65 -5.66
CA LEU A 498 13.41 -5.58 -5.61
C LEU A 498 13.70 -6.60 -4.50
N GLN A 499 12.83 -6.68 -3.50
CA GLN A 499 12.88 -7.74 -2.48
C GLN A 499 11.94 -8.86 -2.88
N VAL A 500 12.45 -10.09 -2.95
CA VAL A 500 11.69 -11.29 -3.35
C VAL A 500 11.77 -12.33 -2.25
N ALA A 501 10.60 -12.74 -1.73
CA ALA A 501 10.43 -13.83 -0.80
C ALA A 501 10.07 -15.13 -1.55
N VAL A 502 10.82 -16.21 -1.28
CA VAL A 502 10.53 -17.56 -1.77
C VAL A 502 10.13 -18.44 -0.59
N PRO A 503 8.83 -18.55 -0.24
CA PRO A 503 8.38 -19.38 0.87
C PRO A 503 8.33 -20.88 0.53
N GLY A 504 8.56 -21.26 -0.73
CA GLY A 504 8.66 -22.65 -1.16
C GLY A 504 9.91 -23.35 -0.60
N ALA A 505 9.85 -24.68 -0.53
CA ALA A 505 10.95 -25.55 -0.06
C ALA A 505 12.03 -25.83 -1.14
N SER A 506 12.03 -25.08 -2.23
CA SER A 506 13.00 -25.16 -3.34
C SER A 506 13.38 -23.75 -3.78
N ASP A 507 14.64 -23.59 -4.19
CA ASP A 507 15.14 -22.35 -4.78
C ASP A 507 14.32 -21.98 -6.03
N ALA A 508 14.22 -20.69 -6.33
CA ALA A 508 13.49 -20.17 -7.47
C ALA A 508 14.41 -19.44 -8.46
N VAL A 509 14.23 -19.68 -9.75
CA VAL A 509 14.84 -18.90 -10.84
C VAL A 509 13.92 -17.74 -11.19
N VAL A 510 14.23 -16.57 -10.65
CA VAL A 510 13.44 -15.33 -10.80
C VAL A 510 13.97 -14.52 -11.97
N ASN A 511 13.12 -14.26 -12.95
CA ASN A 511 13.43 -13.48 -14.15
C ASN A 511 12.64 -12.17 -14.12
N LEU A 512 13.35 -11.05 -14.13
CA LEU A 512 12.84 -9.70 -13.99
C LEU A 512 12.97 -8.92 -15.31
N ARG A 513 11.83 -8.50 -15.86
CA ARG A 513 11.71 -7.51 -16.92
C ARG A 513 11.37 -6.16 -16.28
N VAL A 514 11.93 -5.07 -16.80
CA VAL A 514 11.70 -3.72 -16.28
C VAL A 514 11.19 -2.83 -17.39
N PHE A 515 10.04 -2.21 -17.20
CA PHE A 515 9.49 -1.24 -18.13
C PHE A 515 9.62 0.16 -17.56
N GLY A 516 10.17 1.08 -18.35
CA GLY A 516 10.15 2.52 -18.10
C GLY A 516 9.26 3.25 -19.10
N PRO A 517 9.28 4.60 -19.10
CA PRO A 517 8.50 5.40 -20.05
C PRO A 517 8.97 5.27 -21.51
N ALA A 518 10.20 4.79 -21.75
CA ALA A 518 10.78 4.58 -23.08
C ALA A 518 10.62 3.14 -23.61
N GLY A 519 10.00 2.22 -22.85
CA GLY A 519 9.90 0.80 -23.17
C GLY A 519 10.62 -0.10 -22.16
N GLU A 520 10.90 -1.34 -22.56
CA GLU A 520 11.64 -2.34 -21.75
C GLU A 520 13.13 -1.97 -21.62
N VAL A 521 13.62 -1.90 -20.39
CA VAL A 521 14.99 -1.54 -20.01
C VAL A 521 15.76 -2.81 -19.64
N GLN A 522 16.91 -2.99 -20.29
CA GLN A 522 17.79 -4.13 -20.03
C GLN A 522 18.59 -3.94 -18.75
N LEU A 523 18.46 -4.87 -17.81
CA LEU A 523 19.23 -4.89 -16.56
C LEU A 523 20.65 -5.41 -16.78
N GLU A 524 21.59 -4.87 -16.01
CA GLU A 524 22.94 -5.44 -15.89
C GLU A 524 22.85 -6.89 -15.36
N GLY A 525 23.56 -7.81 -16.00
CA GLY A 525 23.43 -9.25 -15.72
C GLY A 525 22.24 -9.95 -16.39
N GLY A 526 21.35 -9.24 -17.09
CA GLY A 526 20.27 -9.83 -17.87
C GLY A 526 19.02 -10.24 -17.08
N GLY A 527 18.86 -9.74 -15.84
CA GLY A 527 17.61 -9.83 -15.07
C GLY A 527 17.24 -11.21 -14.54
N SER A 528 18.09 -12.23 -14.64
CA SER A 528 17.82 -13.59 -14.12
C SER A 528 18.63 -13.86 -12.85
N TYR A 529 17.95 -14.27 -11.78
CA TYR A 529 18.49 -14.40 -10.42
C TYR A 529 18.04 -15.72 -9.78
N ASN A 530 18.95 -16.40 -9.08
CA ASN A 530 18.59 -17.53 -8.22
C ASN A 530 18.28 -17.00 -6.81
N VAL A 531 17.09 -17.29 -6.28
CA VAL A 531 16.66 -16.90 -4.93
C VAL A 531 16.46 -18.16 -4.09
N ALA A 532 17.11 -18.22 -2.93
CA ALA A 532 17.15 -19.43 -2.12
C ALA A 532 15.82 -19.70 -1.37
N ALA A 533 15.48 -20.98 -1.23
CA ALA A 533 14.32 -21.47 -0.49
C ALA A 533 14.23 -20.89 0.93
N GLY A 534 13.04 -20.41 1.31
CA GLY A 534 12.78 -19.82 2.63
C GLY A 534 13.45 -18.48 2.89
N THR A 535 14.05 -17.81 1.90
CA THR A 535 14.74 -16.51 2.07
C THR A 535 13.96 -15.33 1.49
N VAL A 536 14.35 -14.12 1.93
CA VAL A 536 14.13 -12.88 1.19
C VAL A 536 15.44 -12.43 0.58
N SER A 537 15.53 -12.39 -0.76
CA SER A 537 16.69 -11.87 -1.48
C SER A 537 16.45 -10.45 -2.01
N ARG A 538 17.52 -9.66 -2.05
CA ARG A 538 17.53 -8.27 -2.51
C ARG A 538 18.20 -8.18 -3.89
N LEU A 539 17.40 -7.97 -4.93
CA LEU A 539 17.83 -7.81 -6.32
C LEU A 539 18.08 -6.31 -6.60
N PRO A 540 19.25 -5.90 -7.11
CA PRO A 540 19.61 -4.49 -7.27
C PRO A 540 18.83 -3.81 -8.41
N LEU A 541 18.44 -2.55 -8.20
CA LEU A 541 17.82 -1.67 -9.20
C LEU A 541 18.57 -0.34 -9.36
N ASP A 542 19.75 -0.19 -8.77
CA ASP A 542 20.50 1.08 -8.68
C ASP A 542 21.25 1.49 -9.96
N SER A 543 21.24 0.62 -10.98
CA SER A 543 21.65 0.91 -12.35
C SER A 543 20.54 1.51 -13.22
N LEU A 544 19.28 1.54 -12.76
CA LEU A 544 18.18 2.16 -13.50
C LEU A 544 18.34 3.69 -13.60
N PRO A 545 18.08 4.29 -14.78
CA PRO A 545 17.96 5.75 -14.91
C PRO A 545 16.84 6.34 -14.05
N GLU A 546 16.88 7.66 -13.85
CA GLU A 546 15.81 8.39 -13.18
C GLU A 546 14.46 8.24 -13.91
N GLY A 547 13.38 7.90 -13.18
CA GLY A 547 12.05 7.69 -13.75
C GLY A 547 11.11 6.82 -12.92
N THR A 548 9.91 6.58 -13.45
CA THR A 548 8.89 5.68 -12.89
C THR A 548 8.86 4.38 -13.68
N TYR A 549 8.83 3.24 -12.99
CA TYR A 549 8.98 1.91 -13.56
C TYR A 549 7.87 0.94 -13.15
N THR A 550 7.68 -0.08 -13.99
CA THR A 550 6.97 -1.33 -13.68
C THR A 550 7.95 -2.50 -13.75
N LEU A 551 7.94 -3.35 -12.74
CA LEU A 551 8.70 -4.60 -12.66
C LEU A 551 7.75 -5.76 -12.98
N ASP A 552 8.08 -6.53 -14.01
CA ASP A 552 7.38 -7.75 -14.43
C ASP A 552 8.26 -8.95 -14.10
N ILE A 553 7.79 -9.80 -13.17
CA ILE A 553 8.58 -10.82 -12.49
C ILE A 553 7.97 -12.18 -12.81
N SER A 554 8.76 -13.08 -13.38
CA SER A 554 8.38 -14.47 -13.65
C SER A 554 9.34 -15.45 -12.99
N ALA A 555 8.79 -16.47 -12.33
CA ALA A 555 9.54 -17.48 -11.59
C ALA A 555 9.03 -18.90 -11.89
N ASP A 556 9.85 -19.91 -11.61
CA ASP A 556 9.48 -21.33 -11.68
C ASP A 556 8.81 -21.85 -10.38
N ALA A 557 8.84 -21.05 -9.31
CA ALA A 557 8.15 -21.28 -8.05
C ALA A 557 7.23 -20.08 -7.67
N GLY A 558 6.37 -20.26 -6.66
CA GLY A 558 5.55 -19.18 -6.13
C GLY A 558 6.36 -18.19 -5.29
N VAL A 559 6.38 -16.91 -5.68
CA VAL A 559 7.14 -15.85 -4.99
C VAL A 559 6.26 -14.67 -4.63
N ALA A 560 6.54 -13.99 -3.51
CA ALA A 560 5.94 -12.70 -3.14
C ALA A 560 7.03 -11.62 -3.19
N ALA A 561 6.70 -10.40 -3.64
CA ALA A 561 7.71 -9.39 -3.91
C ALA A 561 7.23 -7.94 -3.72
N ALA A 562 8.15 -7.06 -3.33
CA ALA A 562 7.94 -5.61 -3.26
C ALA A 562 9.24 -4.87 -3.62
N ALA A 563 9.11 -3.70 -4.24
CA ALA A 563 10.24 -2.84 -4.55
C ALA A 563 10.40 -1.76 -3.46
N VAL A 564 11.61 -1.66 -2.90
CA VAL A 564 11.99 -0.65 -1.91
C VAL A 564 12.91 0.36 -2.58
N PHE A 565 12.61 1.64 -2.44
CA PHE A 565 13.36 2.75 -3.05
C PHE A 565 13.35 3.96 -2.12
N SER A 566 14.09 5.02 -2.45
CA SER A 566 14.21 6.21 -1.61
C SER A 566 14.21 7.50 -2.43
N ARG A 567 13.94 8.62 -1.76
CA ARG A 567 14.02 9.96 -2.32
C ARG A 567 14.68 10.92 -1.33
N GLY A 568 15.59 11.76 -1.84
CA GLY A 568 16.43 12.65 -1.06
C GLY A 568 17.87 12.67 -1.58
N SER A 569 18.48 13.85 -1.61
CA SER A 569 19.79 14.09 -2.23
C SER A 569 20.87 14.60 -1.26
N ASP A 570 20.49 14.86 -0.02
CA ASP A 570 21.26 15.64 0.96
C ASP A 570 21.17 14.96 2.34
N PRO A 571 22.27 14.41 2.89
CA PRO A 571 22.22 13.68 4.16
C PRO A 571 21.95 14.58 5.36
N GLU A 572 22.10 15.92 5.26
CA GLU A 572 21.77 16.83 6.36
C GLU A 572 20.25 17.13 6.41
N LYS A 573 19.55 16.97 5.29
CA LYS A 573 18.09 17.07 5.17
C LYS A 573 17.36 15.74 5.28
N GLY A 574 18.10 14.63 5.39
CA GLY A 574 17.55 13.28 5.45
C GLY A 574 17.06 12.71 4.11
N THR A 575 16.32 11.61 4.20
CA THR A 575 15.67 10.93 3.06
C THR A 575 14.27 10.52 3.43
N ASP A 576 13.49 10.11 2.44
CA ASP A 576 12.31 9.28 2.66
C ASP A 576 12.39 7.95 1.91
N VAL A 577 11.56 6.98 2.31
CA VAL A 577 11.56 5.59 1.83
C VAL A 577 10.19 5.19 1.29
N GLY A 578 10.15 4.69 0.05
CA GLY A 578 8.91 4.21 -0.57
C GLY A 578 8.95 2.69 -0.77
N VAL A 579 7.80 2.03 -0.57
CA VAL A 579 7.65 0.58 -0.82
C VAL A 579 6.46 0.30 -1.74
N ALA A 580 6.74 -0.11 -2.97
CA ALA A 580 5.71 -0.53 -3.93
C ALA A 580 5.49 -2.06 -3.86
N ALA A 581 4.28 -2.47 -3.49
CA ALA A 581 3.85 -3.87 -3.47
C ALA A 581 3.45 -4.37 -4.88
N ALA A 582 3.49 -5.69 -5.11
CA ALA A 582 2.92 -6.28 -6.32
C ALA A 582 1.39 -6.18 -6.28
N GLY A 583 0.81 -5.79 -7.43
CA GLY A 583 -0.61 -5.50 -7.58
C GLY A 583 -1.30 -6.37 -8.63
N GLU A 584 -2.62 -6.37 -8.60
CA GLU A 584 -3.46 -7.19 -9.47
C GLU A 584 -3.73 -6.54 -10.84
N ARG A 585 -4.09 -7.37 -11.83
CA ARG A 585 -4.49 -6.94 -13.17
C ARG A 585 -5.76 -6.08 -13.10
N LEU A 586 -5.72 -4.89 -13.69
CA LEU A 586 -6.88 -4.00 -13.78
C LEU A 586 -7.97 -4.57 -14.71
N GLY A 587 -9.23 -4.36 -14.32
CA GLY A 587 -10.45 -4.70 -15.03
C GLY A 587 -11.38 -3.49 -15.10
N SER A 588 -12.42 -3.45 -14.28
CA SER A 588 -13.41 -2.37 -14.24
C SER A 588 -13.69 -1.94 -12.80
N GLU A 589 -14.28 -0.77 -12.61
CA GLU A 589 -14.79 -0.32 -11.31
C GLU A 589 -13.72 -0.14 -10.22
N HIS A 590 -12.47 0.15 -10.61
CA HIS A 590 -11.39 0.49 -9.67
C HIS A 590 -11.50 1.98 -9.30
N LEU A 591 -11.61 2.30 -8.01
CA LEU A 591 -11.72 3.68 -7.51
C LEU A 591 -10.47 4.08 -6.70
N ALA A 592 -9.53 4.76 -7.35
CA ALA A 592 -8.33 5.28 -6.70
C ALA A 592 -8.61 6.64 -6.05
N VAL A 593 -8.62 6.70 -4.72
CA VAL A 593 -8.84 7.96 -3.99
C VAL A 593 -7.52 8.73 -3.89
N LEU A 594 -7.53 10.03 -4.20
CA LEU A 594 -6.31 10.82 -4.16
C LEU A 594 -5.85 11.08 -2.71
N PRO A 595 -4.54 11.03 -2.42
CA PRO A 595 -3.96 11.38 -1.13
C PRO A 595 -4.08 12.90 -0.85
N SER A 596 -3.54 13.31 0.29
CA SER A 596 -3.39 14.73 0.67
C SER A 596 -1.97 15.25 0.39
N ALA A 597 -1.46 14.89 -0.78
CA ALA A 597 -0.12 15.22 -1.29
C ALA A 597 -0.11 15.13 -2.83
N ASP A 598 0.99 15.52 -3.48
CA ASP A 598 1.14 15.35 -4.93
C ASP A 598 1.08 13.85 -5.29
N SER A 599 0.37 13.51 -6.36
CA SER A 599 0.33 12.13 -6.84
C SER A 599 0.22 12.01 -8.35
N VAL A 600 0.74 10.90 -8.87
CA VAL A 600 0.75 10.54 -10.28
C VAL A 600 0.26 9.10 -10.43
N LEU A 601 -0.69 8.88 -11.33
CA LEU A 601 -1.13 7.54 -11.72
C LEU A 601 -0.17 7.02 -12.79
N SER A 602 0.25 5.76 -12.66
CA SER A 602 1.11 5.07 -13.62
C SER A 602 0.43 3.79 -14.11
N PHE A 603 0.48 3.54 -15.41
CA PHE A 603 -0.16 2.40 -16.07
C PHE A 603 0.79 1.75 -17.08
N THR A 604 0.83 0.41 -17.08
CA THR A 604 1.68 -0.40 -17.96
C THR A 604 0.92 -1.62 -18.45
N ALA A 605 1.10 -1.97 -19.73
CA ALA A 605 0.58 -3.21 -20.31
C ALA A 605 1.76 -4.06 -20.83
N PRO A 606 2.29 -5.02 -20.06
CA PRO A 606 3.55 -5.72 -20.36
C PRO A 606 3.61 -6.38 -21.76
N ASP A 607 2.54 -7.08 -22.15
CA ASP A 607 2.58 -8.04 -23.28
C ASP A 607 1.80 -7.61 -24.52
N GLY A 608 1.18 -6.42 -24.51
CA GLY A 608 0.36 -5.97 -25.63
C GLY A 608 -0.26 -4.60 -25.43
N ALA A 609 -0.88 -4.07 -26.48
CA ALA A 609 -1.61 -2.81 -26.41
C ALA A 609 -2.90 -2.93 -25.58
N ALA A 610 -3.25 -1.85 -24.88
CA ALA A 610 -4.44 -1.77 -24.03
C ALA A 610 -4.98 -0.33 -24.01
N GLU A 611 -6.19 -0.14 -23.50
CA GLU A 611 -6.79 1.18 -23.29
C GLU A 611 -7.35 1.30 -21.87
N VAL A 612 -7.05 2.42 -21.22
CA VAL A 612 -7.54 2.75 -19.87
C VAL A 612 -8.45 3.97 -19.98
N GLN A 613 -9.70 3.82 -19.55
CA GLN A 613 -10.66 4.90 -19.39
C GLN A 613 -10.52 5.45 -17.96
N LEU A 614 -10.32 6.77 -17.86
CA LEU A 614 -10.12 7.49 -16.61
C LEU A 614 -11.21 8.55 -16.45
N THR A 615 -12.00 8.44 -15.38
CA THR A 615 -13.06 9.38 -15.05
C THR A 615 -12.79 9.98 -13.68
N GLY A 616 -12.48 11.28 -13.65
CA GLY A 616 -12.24 11.99 -12.39
C GLY A 616 -13.53 12.19 -11.61
N VAL A 617 -13.47 12.01 -10.30
CA VAL A 617 -14.53 12.32 -9.33
C VAL A 617 -14.15 13.60 -8.60
N THR A 618 -15.02 14.60 -8.58
CA THR A 618 -14.76 15.89 -7.90
C THR A 618 -14.88 15.77 -6.37
N ALA A 619 -14.45 16.80 -5.64
CA ALA A 619 -14.71 16.92 -4.21
C ALA A 619 -16.21 17.01 -3.83
N SER A 620 -17.11 17.28 -4.79
CA SER A 620 -18.57 17.23 -4.62
C SER A 620 -19.19 15.86 -4.93
N GLY A 621 -18.40 14.91 -5.46
CA GLY A 621 -18.88 13.59 -5.89
C GLY A 621 -19.38 13.52 -7.34
N ASP A 622 -19.25 14.61 -8.11
CA ASP A 622 -19.62 14.64 -9.53
C ASP A 622 -18.57 13.91 -10.38
N LEU A 623 -19.03 13.28 -11.47
CA LEU A 623 -18.15 12.67 -12.47
C LEU A 623 -17.81 13.67 -13.57
N LEU A 624 -16.51 13.77 -13.87
CA LEU A 624 -15.99 14.54 -15.00
C LEU A 624 -16.14 13.77 -16.32
N ALA A 625 -15.78 14.41 -17.44
CA ALA A 625 -15.71 13.73 -18.73
C ALA A 625 -14.66 12.61 -18.71
N GLU A 626 -15.02 11.44 -19.24
CA GLU A 626 -14.11 10.31 -19.38
C GLU A 626 -12.95 10.62 -20.35
N LYS A 627 -11.74 10.21 -19.97
CA LYS A 627 -10.53 10.35 -20.78
C LYS A 627 -9.94 8.98 -21.08
N THR A 628 -9.96 8.57 -22.35
CA THR A 628 -9.29 7.34 -22.80
C THR A 628 -7.79 7.59 -22.97
N VAL A 629 -6.96 6.74 -22.35
CA VAL A 629 -5.50 6.69 -22.47
C VAL A 629 -5.11 5.38 -23.13
N LYS A 630 -4.42 5.46 -24.27
CA LYS A 630 -3.94 4.28 -25.00
C LYS A 630 -2.54 3.90 -24.51
N LEU A 631 -2.35 2.63 -24.16
CA LEU A 631 -1.09 2.09 -23.66
C LEU A 631 -0.35 1.35 -24.79
N GLY A 632 0.92 1.66 -24.95
CA GLY A 632 1.86 0.82 -25.70
C GLY A 632 2.20 -0.46 -24.93
N ALA A 633 2.57 -1.51 -25.66
CA ALA A 633 3.10 -2.73 -25.07
C ALA A 633 4.46 -2.44 -24.40
N GLY A 634 4.65 -2.85 -23.15
CA GLY A 634 5.92 -2.76 -22.44
C GLY A 634 6.41 -1.34 -22.12
N SER A 635 5.52 -0.35 -22.00
CA SER A 635 5.87 1.05 -21.70
C SER A 635 5.02 1.64 -20.58
N VAL A 636 5.66 2.31 -19.62
CA VAL A 636 4.96 3.03 -18.53
C VAL A 636 4.35 4.33 -19.05
N THR A 637 3.06 4.53 -18.79
CA THR A 637 2.34 5.78 -19.08
C THR A 637 1.94 6.46 -17.77
N GLU A 638 2.47 7.65 -17.50
CA GLU A 638 2.05 8.49 -16.37
C GLU A 638 0.87 9.40 -16.75
N VAL A 639 -0.05 9.63 -15.81
CA VAL A 639 -1.17 10.58 -15.89
C VAL A 639 -1.27 11.33 -14.57
N ARG A 640 -1.27 12.67 -14.60
CA ARG A 640 -1.56 13.47 -13.39
C ARG A 640 -3.08 13.58 -13.23
N PRO A 641 -3.64 13.52 -12.02
CA PRO A 641 -5.08 13.69 -11.83
C PRO A 641 -5.62 15.01 -12.38
N GLY A 642 -4.84 16.10 -12.32
CA GLY A 642 -5.18 17.39 -12.93
C GLY A 642 -5.33 17.35 -14.46
N ASP A 643 -4.73 16.36 -15.15
CA ASP A 643 -4.89 16.16 -16.60
C ASP A 643 -6.29 15.64 -16.97
N LEU A 644 -7.13 15.28 -15.99
CA LEU A 644 -8.56 14.96 -16.15
C LEU A 644 -9.47 16.20 -16.03
N GLY A 645 -8.90 17.35 -15.64
CA GLY A 645 -9.61 18.61 -15.43
C GLY A 645 -10.19 18.78 -14.02
N GLY A 646 -10.52 20.03 -13.66
CA GLY A 646 -11.16 20.37 -12.38
C GLY A 646 -10.35 20.01 -11.13
N SER A 647 -11.03 20.00 -9.97
CA SER A 647 -10.49 19.57 -8.68
C SER A 647 -10.87 18.10 -8.41
N VAL A 648 -10.10 17.20 -9.00
CA VAL A 648 -10.23 15.74 -8.79
C VAL A 648 -9.91 15.37 -7.34
N ALA A 649 -10.69 14.46 -6.77
CA ALA A 649 -10.51 13.90 -5.43
C ALA A 649 -10.44 12.36 -5.42
N ALA A 650 -10.97 11.69 -6.44
CA ALA A 650 -10.74 10.27 -6.75
C ALA A 650 -10.78 10.05 -8.27
N VAL A 651 -10.30 8.91 -8.76
CA VAL A 651 -10.36 8.53 -10.18
C VAL A 651 -10.96 7.13 -10.30
N LEU A 652 -12.04 7.04 -11.08
CA LEU A 652 -12.63 5.79 -11.53
C LEU A 652 -11.87 5.29 -12.78
N ILE A 653 -11.44 4.02 -12.76
CA ILE A 653 -10.50 3.44 -13.72
C ILE A 653 -11.09 2.14 -14.30
N HIS A 654 -11.10 2.04 -15.64
CA HIS A 654 -11.47 0.84 -16.39
C HIS A 654 -10.44 0.51 -17.47
N ALA A 655 -9.88 -0.70 -17.46
CA ALA A 655 -8.86 -1.17 -18.39
C ALA A 655 -9.37 -2.27 -19.33
N THR A 656 -9.04 -2.16 -20.61
CA THR A 656 -9.45 -3.11 -21.66
C THR A 656 -8.29 -3.47 -22.60
N GLY A 657 -8.37 -4.63 -23.26
CA GLY A 657 -7.27 -5.15 -24.10
C GLY A 657 -6.34 -6.08 -23.31
N ALA A 658 -5.02 -5.92 -23.52
CA ALA A 658 -4.00 -6.68 -22.80
C ALA A 658 -4.08 -6.51 -21.26
N PRO A 659 -3.42 -7.36 -20.46
CA PRO A 659 -3.29 -7.14 -19.02
C PRO A 659 -2.66 -5.78 -18.71
N VAL A 660 -3.41 -4.92 -18.02
CA VAL A 660 -2.91 -3.63 -17.52
C VAL A 660 -2.66 -3.77 -16.03
N PHE A 661 -1.55 -3.19 -15.57
CA PHE A 661 -1.22 -3.00 -14.16
C PHE A 661 -0.97 -1.51 -13.92
N GLY A 662 -1.09 -1.06 -12.68
CA GLY A 662 -0.83 0.32 -12.35
C GLY A 662 -0.73 0.59 -10.86
N ALA A 663 -0.21 1.78 -10.55
CA ALA A 663 0.01 2.26 -9.19
C ALA A 663 -0.12 3.78 -9.13
N GLN A 664 -0.37 4.30 -7.94
CA GLN A 664 -0.36 5.72 -7.65
C GLN A 664 0.87 6.05 -6.81
N SER A 665 1.86 6.69 -7.43
CA SER A 665 3.00 7.25 -6.70
C SER A 665 2.57 8.52 -5.98
N VAL A 666 3.04 8.70 -4.74
CA VAL A 666 2.76 9.87 -3.89
C VAL A 666 4.07 10.55 -3.53
N THR A 667 4.10 11.88 -3.55
CA THR A 667 5.29 12.69 -3.23
C THR A 667 4.92 13.97 -2.48
N GLY A 668 5.86 14.51 -1.71
CA GLY A 668 5.73 15.81 -1.06
C GLY A 668 7.09 16.37 -0.65
N GLY A 669 7.23 17.69 -0.53
CA GLY A 669 8.50 18.34 -0.16
C GLY A 669 9.69 17.94 -1.04
N GLU A 670 10.91 18.03 -0.50
CA GLU A 670 12.13 17.60 -1.19
C GLU A 670 12.35 16.07 -1.12
N THR A 671 12.03 15.44 0.00
CA THR A 671 12.30 14.01 0.29
C THR A 671 11.07 13.11 0.14
N GLY A 672 9.89 13.55 0.57
CA GLY A 672 8.73 12.68 0.81
C GLY A 672 8.31 11.80 -0.37
N ILE A 673 8.17 10.48 -0.15
CA ILE A 673 7.76 9.52 -1.19
C ILE A 673 7.08 8.26 -0.63
N SER A 674 6.00 7.82 -1.28
CA SER A 674 5.31 6.54 -0.98
C SER A 674 4.63 6.01 -2.26
N ALA A 675 4.22 4.74 -2.29
CA ALA A 675 3.56 4.14 -3.45
C ALA A 675 2.36 3.26 -3.10
N LEU A 676 1.22 3.56 -3.72
CA LEU A 676 -0.02 2.81 -3.55
C LEU A 676 -0.27 1.89 -4.76
N THR A 677 -0.62 0.63 -4.50
CA THR A 677 -1.31 -0.19 -5.51
C THR A 677 -2.65 0.46 -5.87
N LEU A 678 -3.14 0.30 -7.08
CA LEU A 678 -4.53 0.69 -7.38
C LEU A 678 -5.49 -0.28 -6.67
N PRO A 679 -6.54 0.20 -5.95
CA PRO A 679 -7.49 -0.66 -5.26
C PRO A 679 -8.15 -1.70 -6.17
N ARG A 680 -8.55 -2.85 -5.62
CA ARG A 680 -9.38 -3.84 -6.35
C ARG A 680 -10.66 -3.18 -6.84
N GLY A 681 -11.01 -3.45 -8.10
CA GLY A 681 -12.27 -3.04 -8.69
C GLY A 681 -13.38 -4.07 -8.46
N ASN A 682 -14.63 -3.65 -8.59
CA ASN A 682 -15.76 -4.54 -8.34
C ASN A 682 -15.89 -5.63 -9.41
N VAL A 683 -15.65 -6.88 -8.99
CA VAL A 683 -16.10 -8.07 -9.74
C VAL A 683 -17.63 -8.15 -9.71
N GLY A 684 -18.23 -8.46 -10.86
CA GLY A 684 -19.68 -8.61 -10.99
C GLY A 684 -20.24 -9.75 -10.13
N GLY A 685 -21.52 -9.64 -9.77
CA GLY A 685 -22.18 -10.44 -8.73
C GLY A 685 -21.93 -11.95 -8.80
N SER A 686 -21.54 -12.52 -7.66
CA SER A 686 -21.24 -13.95 -7.49
C SER A 686 -22.48 -14.83 -7.65
N ARG A 687 -22.45 -15.73 -8.63
CA ARG A 687 -23.45 -16.80 -8.80
C ARG A 687 -22.95 -18.11 -8.20
N VAL A 688 -23.75 -18.71 -7.34
CA VAL A 688 -23.44 -20.01 -6.72
C VAL A 688 -24.33 -21.09 -7.33
N GLN A 689 -23.73 -22.21 -7.71
CA GLN A 689 -24.47 -23.41 -8.14
C GLN A 689 -25.17 -24.04 -6.93
N VAL A 690 -26.49 -24.08 -6.94
CA VAL A 690 -27.25 -24.77 -5.89
C VAL A 690 -27.27 -26.27 -6.18
N GLY A 691 -26.52 -27.03 -5.39
CA GLY A 691 -26.52 -28.49 -5.47
C GLY A 691 -27.88 -29.07 -5.06
N VAL A 692 -28.69 -29.48 -6.04
CA VAL A 692 -29.96 -30.18 -5.79
C VAL A 692 -29.66 -31.64 -5.41
N GLY A 693 -29.72 -31.94 -4.11
CA GLY A 693 -29.65 -33.30 -3.61
C GLY A 693 -30.91 -34.10 -3.95
N TYR A 694 -30.73 -35.32 -4.45
CA TYR A 694 -31.76 -36.33 -4.76
C TYR A 694 -31.47 -37.62 -4.00
#